data_AF-A0A653YX43-F1
#
_entry.id   AF-A0A653YX43-F1
#
_cell.length_a   1.000
_cell.length_b   1.000
_cell.length_c   1.000
_cell.angle_alpha   90.00
_cell.angle_beta   90.00
_cell.angle_gamma   90.00
#
_symmetry.space_group_name_H-M   'P 1'
#
loop_
_entity.id
_entity.type
_entity.pdbx_description
1 polymer ?
#
loop_
_entity_poly.entity_id
_entity_poly.type
_entity_poly.pdbx_seq_one_letter_code
_entity_poly.pdbx_strand_id
1 'polypeptide(L)'
;MMRVKIVLITLVILLNVQMLFGIQIANAENDRMFTENDKEQLDSLIKKQMQEAKIPGMSVIVVKGDQAVYKKSFGYSNLETKQRVTEKTLFEIGSNSKAFTALAIYQLVQKGLIDLKDPVSKYLQWFQMIYEGNYKGQQLNKNVEITLEQLLYHTSGIPFHTIGDIPISNDNDALENTVREILNQKLETYPGEQFNYASINYDILGLVIQKVTNQSFEQYVQNNILNQFNMGNTFLFRKDVAKYDMSKGYKIGFLKPIEFNAPIYRGNTPAGYFISNNEDMEKWLRMQLGIYGLSDDHQKAIYSTHIPNRSVPPSEDGSSYAGGWQVFQNGPGEISHAGSNPNFSSFVVFHPQEKLGVAVMANMNSDYTQNIGQAIMDTLVGESVVTNGKDTYKSIDAFSVTVLLFMVPFSIITLYFIFIVMIQVYKKKRKLEKNKFKSICIPFITFLFAFLAGYALYKIPFVFFGRLSWDFVNVWLPISMSFAVWATLISIVLFCLYLSLITVFPLHNKKNFFPIFVLSVTSGFGNAMIIFIINEALTRSNYSSNNSLFLYFLLGIITYVLAQKLVRTQLITITNNLIYEKRIQLINDILKNSYEKIEKIESERIQTTLNNDTEAISNYAATIITGLTDSITLLCCLVYLGVINVYGLLVSIAVILVAAGMYYVAGKSANNLWEQTRNIQNTFFRYINDLIGGYKELSIGKSKREEFGQGMQESCEDYKDKRIQGGLKFANVFIIGELLFVMVIGAVTFLFPLLFKGVQSEFLRSYVFVFLYMTGPLHSILNTIPNAIQMKISWKRINDFSRYLKTETNKTDVNSTLIPQSKINMEIKEVVYQYESEHGEPFQVGPINFELKSGEVVFITGGNGSGKSTLAKLITGLYSANSGNIFVNNQEINQEQLRELYSAIFSDFYLFTKVYGIDYSSKEEEIKKYLKILRIDEKVQIQNGEFSTTKLSTGQRKRLALLISYLEDKSIYLFDEWAADQDPEFRHFFYTELLAELKEKGKAIIAITHDDRYFHIADKVIKMERGEIIENMKKHNYLDSFDCLKEELNDDKIG
;
A
#
# COMPACT_ATOMS: atom_id res chain seq x y z
N MET A 1 5.71 -37.91 0.88
CA MET A 1 4.57 -37.53 1.75
C MET A 1 4.68 -38.03 3.21
N MET A 2 5.53 -39.01 3.54
CA MET A 2 5.63 -39.58 4.90
C MET A 2 6.61 -38.86 5.85
N ARG A 3 7.59 -38.10 5.32
CA ARG A 3 8.63 -37.42 6.13
C ARG A 3 8.23 -36.06 6.71
N VAL A 4 7.17 -35.42 6.22
CA VAL A 4 6.68 -34.11 6.74
C VAL A 4 5.67 -34.30 7.88
N LYS A 5 4.95 -35.43 7.92
CA LYS A 5 4.01 -35.76 9.01
C LYS A 5 4.70 -36.09 10.33
N ILE A 6 5.88 -36.69 10.29
CA ILE A 6 6.63 -37.06 11.50
C ILE A 6 7.19 -35.80 12.19
N VAL A 7 7.72 -34.83 11.44
CA VAL A 7 8.30 -33.60 12.03
C VAL A 7 7.23 -32.73 12.72
N LEU A 8 6.02 -32.63 12.17
CA LEU A 8 4.92 -31.87 12.80
C LEU A 8 4.38 -32.55 14.06
N ILE A 9 4.29 -33.89 14.08
CA ILE A 9 3.79 -34.64 15.23
C ILE A 9 4.83 -34.64 16.36
N THR A 10 6.13 -34.72 16.04
CA THR A 10 7.20 -34.64 17.05
C THR A 10 7.34 -33.23 17.63
N LEU A 11 7.10 -32.17 16.86
CA LEU A 11 7.10 -30.78 17.38
C LEU A 11 5.91 -30.48 18.30
N VAL A 12 4.73 -31.04 18.00
CA VAL A 12 3.53 -30.89 18.85
C VAL A 12 3.65 -31.69 20.15
N ILE A 13 4.34 -32.84 20.13
CA ILE A 13 4.57 -33.65 21.34
C ILE A 13 5.70 -33.07 22.22
N LEU A 14 6.75 -32.48 21.63
CA LEU A 14 7.82 -31.82 22.39
C LEU A 14 7.40 -30.49 23.04
N LEU A 15 6.38 -29.81 22.51
CA LEU A 15 5.81 -28.59 23.12
C LEU A 15 4.84 -28.87 24.29
N ASN A 16 4.39 -30.12 24.47
CA ASN A 16 3.42 -30.49 25.52
C ASN A 16 4.04 -31.12 26.79
N VAL A 17 5.36 -31.32 26.85
CA VAL A 17 6.02 -32.02 27.98
C VAL A 17 6.76 -31.07 28.96
N GLN A 18 6.75 -29.76 28.73
CA GLN A 18 7.32 -28.78 29.67
C GLN A 18 6.30 -28.10 30.61
N MET A 19 5.02 -28.49 30.60
CA MET A 19 3.97 -27.90 31.46
C MET A 19 3.39 -28.84 32.53
N LEU A 20 4.13 -29.88 32.92
CA LEU A 20 3.80 -30.72 34.07
C LEU A 20 5.00 -30.70 34.99
N PHE A 21 4.98 -29.81 35.98
CA PHE A 21 5.58 -29.90 37.33
C PHE A 21 5.81 -28.48 37.86
N GLY A 22 5.02 -28.09 38.85
CA GLY A 22 5.19 -26.82 39.56
C GLY A 22 3.92 -26.26 40.20
N ILE A 23 3.06 -27.09 40.80
CA ILE A 23 2.09 -26.60 41.78
C ILE A 23 2.82 -26.62 43.13
N GLN A 24 3.36 -25.46 43.54
CA GLN A 24 3.64 -25.21 44.94
C GLN A 24 2.43 -24.49 45.52
N ILE A 25 1.71 -25.20 46.39
CA ILE A 25 0.79 -24.59 47.36
C ILE A 25 1.68 -24.07 48.48
N ALA A 26 1.86 -22.75 48.55
CA ALA A 26 2.44 -22.10 49.71
C ALA A 26 1.31 -21.42 50.48
N ASN A 27 0.74 -22.16 51.43
CA ASN A 27 0.15 -21.55 52.62
C ASN A 27 1.30 -21.38 53.62
N ALA A 28 1.61 -20.13 53.98
CA ALA A 28 2.38 -19.81 55.17
C ALA A 28 1.90 -18.46 55.71
N GLU A 29 1.47 -18.47 56.97
CA GLU A 29 1.18 -17.29 57.79
C GLU A 29 2.38 -16.33 57.75
N ASN A 30 2.14 -15.08 57.35
CA ASN A 30 3.19 -14.16 56.94
C ASN A 30 3.52 -13.12 58.03
N ASP A 31 4.13 -13.59 59.13
CA ASP A 31 4.87 -12.72 60.05
C ASP A 31 6.36 -12.66 59.67
N ARG A 32 6.64 -12.50 58.37
CA ARG A 32 8.01 -12.36 57.85
C ARG A 32 8.53 -10.94 58.10
N MET A 33 9.67 -10.82 58.79
CA MET A 33 10.41 -9.57 58.93
C MET A 33 10.88 -9.07 57.55
N PHE A 34 10.70 -7.77 57.30
CA PHE A 34 11.16 -7.09 56.09
C PHE A 34 12.70 -7.02 56.07
N THR A 35 13.35 -7.82 55.23
CA THR A 35 14.81 -7.99 55.23
C THR A 35 15.53 -6.92 54.39
N GLU A 36 16.83 -6.73 54.59
CA GLU A 36 17.65 -5.84 53.73
C GLU A 36 17.62 -6.28 52.25
N ASN A 37 17.52 -7.58 51.99
CA ASN A 37 17.38 -8.11 50.62
C ASN A 37 16.05 -7.68 49.98
N ASP A 38 14.96 -7.64 50.75
CA ASP A 38 13.66 -7.16 50.25
C ASP A 38 13.73 -5.66 49.90
N LYS A 39 14.46 -4.86 50.71
CA LYS A 39 14.71 -3.44 50.41
C LYS A 39 15.53 -3.24 49.14
N GLU A 40 16.56 -4.04 48.92
CA GLU A 40 17.39 -3.99 47.71
C GLU A 40 16.60 -4.38 46.45
N GLN A 41 15.72 -5.38 46.57
CA GLN A 41 14.82 -5.80 45.48
C GLN A 41 13.83 -4.68 45.12
N LEU A 42 13.20 -4.05 46.13
CA LEU A 42 12.32 -2.89 45.89
C LEU A 42 13.09 -1.72 45.27
N ASP A 43 14.29 -1.42 45.76
CA ASP A 43 15.16 -0.39 45.20
C ASP A 43 15.41 -0.58 43.70
N SER A 44 15.76 -1.82 43.31
CA SER A 44 16.03 -2.18 41.93
C SER A 44 14.77 -2.07 41.07
N LEU A 45 13.65 -2.57 41.58
CA LEU A 45 12.33 -2.49 40.94
C LEU A 45 11.91 -1.03 40.69
N ILE A 46 11.96 -0.18 41.72
CA ILE A 46 11.58 1.24 41.65
C ILE A 46 12.50 1.98 40.67
N LYS A 47 13.82 1.83 40.78
CA LYS A 47 14.79 2.49 39.89
C LYS A 47 14.57 2.10 38.42
N LYS A 48 14.35 0.80 38.16
CA LYS A 48 14.08 0.29 36.81
C LYS A 48 12.81 0.91 36.24
N GLN A 49 11.71 0.87 36.98
CA GLN A 49 10.44 1.42 36.54
C GLN A 49 10.49 2.95 36.36
N MET A 50 11.15 3.69 37.26
CA MET A 50 11.39 5.13 37.09
C MET A 50 12.19 5.45 35.82
N GLN A 51 13.24 4.66 35.53
CA GLN A 51 14.07 4.85 34.34
C GLN A 51 13.30 4.55 33.04
N GLU A 52 12.43 3.54 33.06
CA GLU A 52 11.52 3.20 31.97
C GLU A 52 10.49 4.30 31.75
N ALA A 53 9.83 4.76 32.80
CA ALA A 53 8.82 5.81 32.77
C ALA A 53 9.39 7.21 32.50
N LYS A 54 10.69 7.41 32.74
CA LYS A 54 11.38 8.71 32.76
C LYS A 54 10.92 9.64 33.89
N ILE A 55 10.44 9.08 34.99
CA ILE A 55 10.04 9.85 36.18
C ILE A 55 11.29 10.48 36.81
N PRO A 56 11.37 11.83 36.92
CA PRO A 56 12.55 12.50 37.45
C PRO A 56 12.82 12.26 38.93
N GLY A 57 11.78 12.30 39.75
CA GLY A 57 11.85 12.20 41.20
C GLY A 57 10.61 11.54 41.80
N MET A 58 10.83 10.72 42.83
CA MET A 58 9.79 9.94 43.49
C MET A 58 10.07 9.77 44.98
N SER A 59 9.02 9.67 45.78
CA SER A 59 9.08 9.31 47.19
C SER A 59 8.17 8.12 47.47
N VAL A 60 8.64 7.16 48.26
CA VAL A 60 7.96 5.91 48.59
C VAL A 60 7.98 5.70 50.10
N ILE A 61 6.84 5.31 50.65
CA ILE A 61 6.66 4.90 52.05
C ILE A 61 5.89 3.58 52.12
N VAL A 62 6.36 2.67 52.96
CA VAL A 62 5.69 1.41 53.32
C VAL A 62 5.57 1.34 54.83
N VAL A 63 4.34 1.15 55.29
CA VAL A 63 3.97 0.96 56.70
C VAL A 63 3.56 -0.50 56.88
N LYS A 64 4.14 -1.19 57.87
CA LYS A 64 3.72 -2.54 58.29
C LYS A 64 3.63 -2.56 59.81
N GLY A 65 2.45 -2.83 60.34
CA GLY A 65 2.19 -2.69 61.77
C GLY A 65 2.35 -1.23 62.22
N ASP A 66 3.01 -1.00 63.35
CA ASP A 66 3.21 0.32 63.93
C ASP A 66 4.44 1.08 63.38
N GLN A 67 5.18 0.49 62.45
CA GLN A 67 6.45 1.02 61.94
C GLN A 67 6.44 1.28 60.42
N ALA A 68 7.14 2.33 60.01
CA ALA A 68 7.55 2.53 58.62
C ALA A 68 8.73 1.61 58.29
N VAL A 69 8.46 0.50 57.61
CA VAL A 69 9.46 -0.53 57.29
C VAL A 69 10.31 -0.19 56.06
N TYR A 70 9.82 0.73 55.21
CA TYR A 70 10.54 1.25 54.07
C TYR A 70 10.20 2.72 53.84
N LYS A 71 11.20 3.59 53.90
CA LYS A 71 11.05 5.02 53.67
C LYS A 71 12.20 5.50 52.80
N LYS A 72 11.92 5.84 51.53
CA LYS A 72 12.98 6.18 50.59
C LYS A 72 12.54 7.17 49.53
N SER A 73 13.48 8.02 49.14
CA SER A 73 13.33 9.00 48.07
C SER A 73 14.32 8.74 46.96
N PHE A 74 13.90 8.98 45.72
CA PHE A 74 14.63 8.65 44.50
C PHE A 74 14.68 9.83 43.54
N GLY A 75 15.78 9.93 42.79
CA GLY A 75 15.91 10.90 41.72
C GLY A 75 16.01 12.35 42.21
N TYR A 76 15.45 13.27 41.42
CA TYR A 76 15.61 14.71 41.57
C TYR A 76 14.26 15.42 41.67
N SER A 77 14.13 16.32 42.65
CA SER A 77 13.01 17.27 42.78
C SER A 77 13.13 18.41 41.77
N ASN A 78 14.36 18.70 41.33
CA ASN A 78 14.65 19.64 40.24
C ASN A 78 15.80 19.10 39.36
N LEU A 79 15.51 18.82 38.09
CA LEU A 79 16.46 18.31 37.10
C LEU A 79 17.54 19.33 36.69
N GLU A 80 17.19 20.62 36.64
CA GLU A 80 18.12 21.68 36.21
C GLU A 80 19.21 21.90 37.27
N THR A 81 18.81 22.05 38.53
CA THR A 81 19.74 22.24 39.66
C THR A 81 20.29 20.93 40.22
N LYS A 82 19.79 19.79 39.74
CA LYS A 82 20.07 18.43 40.26
C LYS A 82 19.81 18.31 41.78
N GLN A 83 18.80 19.03 42.27
CA GLN A 83 18.35 18.91 43.66
C GLN A 83 17.68 17.55 43.87
N ARG A 84 18.14 16.78 44.87
CA ARG A 84 17.62 15.44 45.16
C ARG A 84 16.27 15.50 45.88
N VAL A 85 15.42 14.52 45.61
CA VAL A 85 14.23 14.29 46.45
C VAL A 85 14.66 13.85 47.85
N THR A 86 14.03 14.43 48.86
CA THR A 86 14.17 14.08 50.27
C THR A 86 12.82 13.68 50.86
N GLU A 87 12.80 13.13 52.08
CA GLU A 87 11.56 12.79 52.78
C GLU A 87 10.65 14.00 53.04
N LYS A 88 11.23 15.22 53.03
CA LYS A 88 10.54 16.49 53.25
C LYS A 88 10.09 17.16 51.95
N THR A 89 10.55 16.64 50.80
CA THR A 89 10.17 17.19 49.50
C THR A 89 8.67 17.04 49.30
N LEU A 90 8.01 18.12 48.90
CA LEU A 90 6.57 18.19 48.72
C LEU A 90 6.16 17.83 47.29
N PHE A 91 5.04 17.12 47.18
CA PHE A 91 4.42 16.67 45.93
C PHE A 91 2.92 16.95 45.97
N GLU A 92 2.32 17.28 44.83
CA GLU A 92 0.86 17.23 44.71
C GLU A 92 0.40 15.76 44.70
N ILE A 93 -0.60 15.43 45.52
CA ILE A 93 -1.10 14.05 45.67
C ILE A 93 -2.36 13.76 44.85
N GLY A 94 -2.69 14.64 43.90
CA GLY A 94 -3.80 14.45 42.98
C GLY A 94 -5.11 14.04 43.67
N SER A 95 -5.83 13.11 43.04
CA SER A 95 -7.11 12.61 43.55
C SER A 95 -7.07 11.91 44.91
N ASN A 96 -5.91 11.62 45.50
CA ASN A 96 -5.85 11.15 46.88
C ASN A 96 -6.37 12.20 47.89
N SER A 97 -6.48 13.47 47.50
CA SER A 97 -7.18 14.53 48.25
C SER A 97 -8.63 14.17 48.60
N LYS A 98 -9.33 13.39 47.75
CA LYS A 98 -10.73 13.02 47.94
C LYS A 98 -10.97 12.27 49.25
N ALA A 99 -10.03 11.43 49.66
CA ALA A 99 -10.13 10.69 50.92
C ALA A 99 -10.14 11.62 52.15
N PHE A 100 -9.41 12.75 52.10
CA PHE A 100 -9.45 13.76 53.16
C PHE A 100 -10.80 14.49 53.19
N THR A 101 -11.33 14.84 52.03
CA THR A 101 -12.65 15.47 51.89
C THR A 101 -13.77 14.54 52.36
N ALA A 102 -13.72 13.26 52.01
CA ALA A 102 -14.67 12.26 52.48
C ALA A 102 -14.62 12.09 54.00
N LEU A 103 -13.42 12.07 54.59
CA LEU A 103 -13.28 12.02 56.04
C LEU A 103 -13.91 13.24 56.71
N ALA A 104 -13.76 14.44 56.13
CA ALA A 104 -14.42 15.65 56.61
C ALA A 104 -15.96 15.55 56.53
N ILE A 105 -16.52 14.97 55.45
CA ILE A 105 -17.95 14.70 55.34
C ILE A 105 -18.43 13.75 56.44
N TYR A 106 -17.76 12.62 56.65
CA TYR A 106 -18.14 11.68 57.71
C TYR A 106 -18.04 12.27 59.12
N GLN A 107 -17.06 13.13 59.40
CA GLN A 107 -17.01 13.87 60.66
C GLN A 107 -18.23 14.78 60.85
N LEU A 108 -18.70 15.45 59.79
CA LEU A 108 -19.91 16.29 59.88
C LEU A 108 -21.18 15.45 60.07
N VAL A 109 -21.25 14.26 59.45
CA VAL A 109 -22.34 13.29 59.66
C VAL A 109 -22.38 12.84 61.13
N GLN A 110 -21.23 12.47 61.70
CA GLN A 110 -21.15 12.07 63.11
C GLN A 110 -21.53 13.19 64.08
N LYS A 111 -21.21 14.45 63.76
CA LYS A 111 -21.64 15.62 64.52
C LYS A 111 -23.14 15.95 64.36
N GLY A 112 -23.86 15.21 63.50
CA GLY A 112 -25.28 15.45 63.21
C GLY A 112 -25.54 16.73 62.42
N LEU A 113 -24.50 17.31 61.78
CA LEU A 113 -24.62 18.55 61.01
C LEU A 113 -25.14 18.32 59.60
N ILE A 114 -24.94 17.12 59.05
CA ILE A 114 -25.44 16.69 57.73
C ILE A 114 -25.88 15.21 57.77
N ASP A 115 -26.74 14.80 56.84
CA ASP A 115 -27.04 13.40 56.55
C ASP A 115 -26.62 13.07 55.10
N LEU A 116 -26.05 11.88 54.84
CA LEU A 116 -25.64 11.48 53.50
C LEU A 116 -26.82 11.41 52.52
N LYS A 117 -28.03 11.15 53.01
CA LYS A 117 -29.25 11.10 52.21
C LYS A 117 -29.84 12.48 51.94
N ASP A 118 -29.30 13.53 52.55
CA ASP A 118 -29.76 14.89 52.26
C ASP A 118 -29.48 15.25 50.79
N PRO A 119 -30.44 15.93 50.13
CA PRO A 119 -30.18 16.51 48.83
C PRO A 119 -29.22 17.70 48.96
N VAL A 120 -28.35 17.88 47.98
CA VAL A 120 -27.39 19.01 47.94
C VAL A 120 -28.11 20.35 48.00
N SER A 121 -29.32 20.44 47.43
CA SER A 121 -30.20 21.61 47.44
C SER A 121 -30.53 22.12 48.85
N LYS A 122 -30.49 21.26 49.87
CA LYS A 122 -30.67 21.62 51.29
C LYS A 122 -29.60 22.61 51.77
N TYR A 123 -28.37 22.46 51.30
CA TYR A 123 -27.21 23.27 51.69
C TYR A 123 -26.88 24.35 50.65
N LEU A 124 -27.16 24.05 49.38
CA LEU A 124 -26.95 24.93 48.23
C LEU A 124 -28.28 25.12 47.52
N GLN A 125 -29.12 26.05 47.97
CA GLN A 125 -30.50 26.23 47.47
C GLN A 125 -30.62 26.43 45.94
N TRP A 126 -29.56 26.95 45.32
CA TRP A 126 -29.48 27.17 43.87
C TRP A 126 -28.98 25.96 43.07
N PHE A 127 -28.55 24.88 43.73
CA PHE A 127 -27.98 23.72 43.06
C PHE A 127 -29.08 22.77 42.56
N GLN A 128 -29.27 22.73 41.24
CA GLN A 128 -30.14 21.78 40.55
C GLN A 128 -29.51 21.36 39.22
N MET A 129 -29.57 20.07 38.90
CA MET A 129 -29.04 19.51 37.65
C MET A 129 -30.17 18.94 36.80
N ILE A 130 -30.04 19.01 35.48
CA ILE A 130 -31.03 18.48 34.54
C ILE A 130 -30.62 17.07 34.11
N TYR A 131 -31.56 16.12 34.18
CA TYR A 131 -31.45 14.82 33.52
C TYR A 131 -32.40 14.74 32.34
N GLU A 132 -31.86 14.37 31.17
CA GLU A 132 -32.62 14.09 29.96
C GLU A 132 -32.31 12.68 29.46
N GLY A 133 -33.25 11.75 29.64
CA GLY A 133 -33.02 10.35 29.30
C GLY A 133 -34.18 9.45 29.72
N ASN A 134 -34.05 8.16 29.46
CA ASN A 134 -35.02 7.17 29.90
C ASN A 134 -34.63 6.65 31.28
N TYR A 135 -35.50 6.83 32.26
CA TYR A 135 -35.35 6.28 33.60
C TYR A 135 -36.59 5.46 33.95
N LYS A 136 -36.40 4.19 34.32
CA LYS A 136 -37.49 3.24 34.67
C LYS A 136 -38.62 3.18 33.61
N GLY A 137 -38.26 3.24 32.34
CA GLY A 137 -39.21 3.17 31.22
C GLY A 137 -39.92 4.49 30.89
N GLN A 138 -39.57 5.60 31.56
CA GLN A 138 -40.14 6.92 31.31
C GLN A 138 -39.07 7.87 30.75
N GLN A 139 -39.40 8.59 29.68
CA GLN A 139 -38.55 9.67 29.19
C GLN A 139 -38.69 10.89 30.13
N LEU A 140 -37.59 11.30 30.75
CA LEU A 140 -37.51 12.46 31.62
C LEU A 140 -36.75 13.60 30.93
N ASN A 141 -37.16 14.83 31.23
CA ASN A 141 -36.41 16.07 30.97
C ASN A 141 -36.78 17.06 32.07
N LYS A 142 -36.13 16.93 33.22
CA LYS A 142 -36.46 17.72 34.42
C LYS A 142 -35.26 17.90 35.34
N ASN A 143 -35.37 18.85 36.26
CA ASN A 143 -34.43 18.98 37.37
C ASN A 143 -34.54 17.76 38.28
N VAL A 144 -33.39 17.22 38.68
CA VAL A 144 -33.27 16.11 39.62
C VAL A 144 -32.38 16.51 40.78
N GLU A 145 -32.71 15.99 41.96
CA GLU A 145 -31.88 16.19 43.14
C GLU A 145 -30.79 15.13 43.20
N ILE A 146 -29.59 15.56 43.62
CA ILE A 146 -28.45 14.70 43.88
C ILE A 146 -28.22 14.71 45.39
N THR A 147 -28.02 13.54 45.99
CA THR A 147 -27.72 13.43 47.43
C THR A 147 -26.22 13.50 47.70
N LEU A 148 -25.84 13.81 48.94
CA LEU A 148 -24.43 13.80 49.35
C LEU A 148 -23.79 12.40 49.19
N GLU A 149 -24.57 11.34 49.44
CA GLU A 149 -24.20 9.94 49.21
C GLU A 149 -23.81 9.69 47.74
N GLN A 150 -24.64 10.16 46.80
CA GLN A 150 -24.41 9.95 45.38
C GLN A 150 -23.15 10.69 44.89
N LEU A 151 -22.85 11.86 45.45
CA LEU A 151 -21.58 12.55 45.18
C LEU A 151 -20.38 11.74 45.71
N LEU A 152 -20.46 11.31 46.98
CA LEU A 152 -19.40 10.61 47.70
C LEU A 152 -18.99 9.30 47.01
N TYR A 153 -19.95 8.61 46.38
CA TYR A 153 -19.74 7.32 45.72
C TYR A 153 -19.67 7.39 44.20
N HIS A 154 -19.61 8.59 43.61
CA HIS A 154 -19.60 8.79 42.16
C HIS A 154 -20.79 8.15 41.43
N THR A 155 -21.98 8.20 42.03
CA THR A 155 -23.24 7.76 41.42
C THR A 155 -24.17 8.94 41.14
N SER A 156 -23.65 10.18 41.12
CA SER A 156 -24.40 11.41 40.86
C SER A 156 -24.92 11.55 39.42
N GLY A 157 -24.35 10.80 38.47
CA GLY A 157 -24.62 10.94 37.04
C GLY A 157 -23.94 12.16 36.39
N ILE A 158 -23.13 12.92 37.14
CA ILE A 158 -22.39 14.06 36.58
C ILE A 158 -21.30 13.52 35.62
N PRO A 159 -21.19 14.04 34.38
CA PRO A 159 -20.23 13.51 33.41
C PRO A 159 -18.77 13.78 33.80
N PHE A 160 -17.88 12.85 33.45
CA PHE A 160 -16.43 12.98 33.65
C PHE A 160 -15.84 14.25 32.99
N HIS A 161 -16.33 14.63 31.80
CA HIS A 161 -15.78 15.74 31.01
C HIS A 161 -15.88 17.11 31.68
N THR A 162 -16.68 17.25 32.74
CA THR A 162 -16.75 18.44 33.59
C THR A 162 -15.41 18.85 34.20
N ILE A 163 -14.45 17.91 34.30
CA ILE A 163 -13.07 18.24 34.71
C ILE A 163 -12.40 19.24 33.76
N GLY A 164 -12.78 19.27 32.48
CA GLY A 164 -12.29 20.23 31.50
C GLY A 164 -12.89 21.62 31.62
N ASP A 165 -13.99 21.76 32.36
CA ASP A 165 -14.72 23.03 32.57
C ASP A 165 -14.27 23.74 33.86
N ILE A 166 -13.38 23.14 34.66
CA ILE A 166 -12.91 23.73 35.92
C ILE A 166 -12.14 25.03 35.61
N PRO A 167 -12.58 26.19 36.13
CA PRO A 167 -11.95 27.46 35.84
C PRO A 167 -10.55 27.56 36.45
N ILE A 168 -9.62 28.12 35.68
CA ILE A 168 -8.30 28.53 36.17
C ILE A 168 -8.51 29.75 37.07
N SER A 169 -8.45 29.56 38.39
CA SER A 169 -8.60 30.63 39.36
C SER A 169 -7.89 30.28 40.68
N ASN A 170 -7.44 31.31 41.39
CA ASN A 170 -6.90 31.25 42.74
C ASN A 170 -7.72 32.13 43.73
N ASP A 171 -8.87 32.65 43.29
CA ASP A 171 -9.70 33.58 44.04
C ASP A 171 -10.49 32.88 45.16
N ASN A 172 -11.02 33.64 46.12
CA ASN A 172 -11.71 33.08 47.29
C ASN A 172 -13.05 32.41 46.97
N ASP A 173 -13.67 32.78 45.86
CA ASP A 173 -14.91 32.23 45.34
C ASP A 173 -14.69 31.12 44.30
N ALA A 174 -13.43 30.75 44.02
CA ALA A 174 -13.09 29.76 42.99
C ALA A 174 -13.82 28.42 43.14
N LEU A 175 -14.02 27.93 44.38
CA LEU A 175 -14.76 26.70 44.66
C LEU A 175 -16.26 26.83 44.31
N GLU A 176 -16.89 27.94 44.69
CA GLU A 176 -18.29 28.18 44.35
C GLU A 176 -18.48 28.36 42.84
N ASN A 177 -17.57 29.10 42.18
CA ASN A 177 -17.59 29.28 40.73
C ASN A 177 -17.41 27.96 39.98
N THR A 178 -16.53 27.08 40.46
CA THR A 178 -16.34 25.72 39.91
C THR A 178 -17.62 24.90 39.97
N VAL A 179 -18.35 24.94 41.09
CA VAL A 179 -19.64 24.24 41.23
C VAL A 179 -20.74 24.89 40.39
N ARG A 180 -20.72 26.21 40.21
CA ARG A 180 -21.70 26.93 39.38
C ARG A 180 -21.53 26.65 37.90
N GLU A 181 -20.30 26.46 37.44
CA GLU A 181 -19.98 26.22 36.03
C GLU A 181 -20.71 24.98 35.47
N ILE A 182 -20.82 23.92 36.28
CA ILE A 182 -21.44 22.66 35.85
C ILE A 182 -22.98 22.69 35.81
N LEU A 183 -23.64 23.71 36.35
CA LEU A 183 -25.11 23.79 36.37
C LEU A 183 -25.71 23.88 34.95
N ASN A 184 -24.90 24.26 33.97
CA ASN A 184 -25.29 24.31 32.56
C ASN A 184 -25.20 22.93 31.87
N GLN A 185 -24.67 21.92 32.55
CA GLN A 185 -24.47 20.57 32.02
C GLN A 185 -25.64 19.65 32.37
N LYS A 186 -25.83 18.63 31.54
CA LYS A 186 -26.81 17.57 31.77
C LYS A 186 -26.14 16.35 32.37
N LEU A 187 -26.87 15.63 33.22
CA LEU A 187 -26.42 14.34 33.75
C LEU A 187 -26.40 13.28 32.64
N GLU A 188 -25.37 12.43 32.66
CA GLU A 188 -25.21 11.32 31.71
C GLU A 188 -26.11 10.14 32.07
N THR A 189 -26.34 9.91 33.37
CA THR A 189 -27.19 8.86 33.92
C THR A 189 -28.07 9.43 35.03
N TYR A 190 -29.17 8.75 35.35
CA TYR A 190 -30.01 9.19 36.47
C TYR A 190 -29.25 8.95 37.79
N PRO A 191 -29.28 9.90 38.75
CA PRO A 191 -28.57 9.75 40.02
C PRO A 191 -28.89 8.43 40.72
N GLY A 192 -27.85 7.65 41.05
CA GLY A 192 -27.92 6.36 41.72
C GLY A 192 -27.96 5.13 40.80
N GLU A 193 -28.03 5.28 39.46
CA GLU A 193 -28.12 4.12 38.55
C GLU A 193 -26.78 3.51 38.17
N GLN A 194 -25.75 4.33 37.98
CA GLN A 194 -24.45 3.88 37.47
C GLN A 194 -23.30 4.61 38.17
N PHE A 195 -22.16 3.95 38.26
CA PHE A 195 -20.90 4.56 38.67
C PHE A 195 -20.33 5.39 37.51
N ASN A 196 -20.21 6.71 37.72
CA ASN A 196 -19.62 7.67 36.80
C ASN A 196 -18.64 8.56 37.57
N TYR A 197 -17.34 8.29 37.45
CA TYR A 197 -16.30 9.06 38.12
C TYR A 197 -16.24 10.51 37.60
N ALA A 198 -16.40 11.48 38.50
CA ALA A 198 -16.33 12.91 38.18
C ALA A 198 -15.73 13.67 39.37
N SER A 199 -14.60 14.35 39.14
CA SER A 199 -13.88 15.09 40.21
C SER A 199 -14.76 16.14 40.89
N ILE A 200 -15.62 16.80 40.12
CA ILE A 200 -16.54 17.85 40.60
C ILE A 200 -17.47 17.38 41.73
N ASN A 201 -17.74 16.08 41.85
CA ASN A 201 -18.52 15.56 42.98
C ASN A 201 -17.91 15.97 44.32
N TYR A 202 -16.58 15.93 44.42
CA TYR A 202 -15.85 16.27 45.63
C TYR A 202 -15.71 17.77 45.85
N ASP A 203 -15.74 18.56 44.77
CA ASP A 203 -15.76 20.03 44.87
C ASP A 203 -17.12 20.51 45.41
N ILE A 204 -18.22 19.86 44.99
CA ILE A 204 -19.54 20.10 45.57
C ILE A 204 -19.55 19.74 47.07
N LEU A 205 -18.99 18.57 47.45
CA LEU A 205 -18.84 18.19 48.86
C LEU A 205 -18.00 19.21 49.64
N GLY A 206 -16.91 19.70 49.07
CA GLY A 206 -16.09 20.77 49.64
C GLY A 206 -16.87 22.05 49.87
N LEU A 207 -17.73 22.45 48.92
CA LEU A 207 -18.57 23.63 49.05
C LEU A 207 -19.67 23.43 50.12
N VAL A 208 -20.23 22.22 50.23
CA VAL A 208 -21.17 21.87 51.30
C VAL A 208 -20.50 22.01 52.68
N ILE A 209 -19.27 21.49 52.84
CA ILE A 209 -18.48 21.68 54.07
C ILE A 209 -18.35 23.17 54.39
N GLN A 210 -18.00 24.00 53.39
CA GLN A 210 -17.83 25.43 53.57
C GLN A 210 -19.13 26.14 54.01
N LYS A 211 -20.28 25.77 53.43
CA LYS A 211 -21.58 26.38 53.80
C LYS A 211 -22.10 25.91 55.16
N VAL A 212 -21.94 24.62 55.49
CA VAL A 212 -22.42 24.06 56.77
C VAL A 212 -21.59 24.56 57.95
N THR A 213 -20.28 24.71 57.77
CA THR A 213 -19.35 25.08 58.85
C THR A 213 -19.10 26.57 58.96
N ASN A 214 -19.47 27.35 57.94
CA ASN A 214 -19.18 28.78 57.80
C ASN A 214 -17.66 29.09 57.87
N GLN A 215 -16.81 28.14 57.50
CA GLN A 215 -15.36 28.26 57.35
C GLN A 215 -14.99 27.96 55.90
N SER A 216 -13.86 28.46 55.39
CA SER A 216 -13.40 27.99 54.08
C SER A 216 -13.12 26.48 54.15
N PHE A 217 -13.31 25.75 53.04
CA PHE A 217 -13.00 24.33 52.98
C PHE A 217 -11.58 24.03 53.49
N GLU A 218 -10.61 24.83 53.05
CA GLU A 218 -9.21 24.66 53.41
C GLU A 218 -8.99 24.88 54.92
N GLN A 219 -9.62 25.90 55.51
CA GLN A 219 -9.53 26.14 56.96
C GLN A 219 -10.15 24.99 57.77
N TYR A 220 -11.30 24.47 57.34
CA TYR A 220 -11.95 23.35 58.03
C TYR A 220 -11.07 22.11 58.02
N VAL A 221 -10.54 21.74 56.84
CA VAL A 221 -9.66 20.57 56.69
C VAL A 221 -8.36 20.76 57.47
N GLN A 222 -7.75 21.95 57.42
CA GLN A 222 -6.55 22.24 58.20
C GLN A 222 -6.79 21.99 59.70
N ASN A 223 -7.89 22.51 60.25
CA ASN A 223 -8.14 22.48 61.69
C ASN A 223 -8.69 21.14 62.22
N ASN A 224 -9.56 20.48 61.45
CA ASN A 224 -10.31 19.30 61.89
C ASN A 224 -9.73 17.99 61.36
N ILE A 225 -8.88 18.05 60.33
CA ILE A 225 -8.19 16.90 59.76
C ILE A 225 -6.70 17.06 60.01
N LEU A 226 -5.99 17.93 59.28
CA LEU A 226 -4.53 17.95 59.26
C LEU A 226 -3.90 18.19 60.64
N ASN A 227 -4.38 19.20 61.38
CA ASN A 227 -3.87 19.53 62.72
C ASN A 227 -4.21 18.45 63.75
N GLN A 228 -5.40 17.84 63.69
CA GLN A 228 -5.78 16.75 64.61
C GLN A 228 -4.88 15.52 64.46
N PHE A 229 -4.35 15.33 63.26
CA PHE A 229 -3.51 14.18 62.89
C PHE A 229 -2.01 14.51 62.81
N ASN A 230 -1.60 15.70 63.30
CA ASN A 230 -0.21 16.17 63.28
C ASN A 230 0.43 16.17 61.87
N MET A 231 -0.35 16.43 60.82
CA MET A 231 0.10 16.53 59.42
C MET A 231 0.47 17.98 59.07
N GLY A 232 1.48 18.52 59.77
CA GLY A 232 1.88 19.93 59.66
C GLY A 232 2.64 20.31 58.39
N ASN A 233 3.01 19.34 57.55
CA ASN A 233 3.68 19.54 56.25
C ASN A 233 2.76 19.17 55.07
N THR A 234 1.45 19.10 55.31
CA THR A 234 0.43 18.94 54.27
C THR A 234 -0.27 20.28 54.07
N PHE A 235 -0.37 20.72 52.82
CA PHE A 235 -0.83 22.06 52.45
C PHE A 235 -1.97 21.99 51.44
N LEU A 236 -2.86 22.98 51.53
CA LEU A 236 -4.05 23.12 50.67
C LEU A 236 -3.89 24.25 49.64
N PHE A 237 -2.85 25.08 49.78
CA PHE A 237 -2.53 26.16 48.86
C PHE A 237 -1.09 26.10 48.38
N ARG A 238 -0.90 26.25 47.06
CA ARG A 238 0.42 26.32 46.44
C ARG A 238 1.26 27.53 46.88
N LYS A 239 0.61 28.60 47.34
CA LYS A 239 1.32 29.78 47.88
C LYS A 239 1.99 29.50 49.23
N ASP A 240 1.44 28.59 50.03
CA ASP A 240 1.92 28.30 51.39
C ASP A 240 3.19 27.43 51.36
N VAL A 241 3.41 26.71 50.25
CA VAL A 241 4.61 25.87 50.05
C VAL A 241 5.82 26.63 49.51
N ALA A 242 5.70 27.93 49.21
CA ALA A 242 6.79 28.72 48.62
C ALA A 242 8.08 28.80 49.47
N LYS A 243 7.97 28.55 50.78
CA LYS A 243 9.10 28.51 51.73
C LYS A 243 9.64 27.10 51.99
N TYR A 244 9.04 26.08 51.39
CA TYR A 244 9.34 24.67 51.59
C TYR A 244 9.96 24.07 50.33
N ASP A 245 10.53 22.86 50.46
CA ASP A 245 11.14 22.13 49.35
C ASP A 245 10.06 21.49 48.45
N MET A 246 9.37 22.29 47.64
CA MET A 246 8.39 21.81 46.66
C MET A 246 9.09 21.31 45.40
N SER A 247 8.80 20.06 45.00
CA SER A 247 9.33 19.54 43.74
C SER A 247 8.83 20.35 42.55
N LYS A 248 9.68 20.49 41.52
CA LYS A 248 9.23 20.90 40.18
C LYS A 248 8.39 19.78 39.58
N GLY A 249 7.32 20.14 38.88
CA GLY A 249 6.49 19.18 38.16
C GLY A 249 6.94 19.04 36.71
N TYR A 250 6.88 17.82 36.19
CA TYR A 250 7.32 17.48 34.84
C TYR A 250 6.22 16.83 34.02
N LYS A 251 6.36 16.94 32.70
CA LYS A 251 5.55 16.22 31.71
C LYS A 251 6.45 15.53 30.71
N ILE A 252 6.00 14.40 30.18
CA ILE A 252 6.68 13.80 29.03
C ILE A 252 6.43 14.65 27.77
N GLY A 253 7.49 14.87 27.00
CA GLY A 253 7.44 15.53 25.70
C GLY A 253 8.69 15.25 24.89
N PHE A 254 8.53 14.85 23.63
CA PHE A 254 9.65 14.50 22.74
C PHE A 254 10.58 13.44 23.35
N LEU A 255 9.99 12.41 23.95
CA LEU A 255 10.61 11.26 24.62
C LEU A 255 11.41 11.58 25.88
N LYS A 256 11.22 12.78 26.46
CA LYS A 256 11.97 13.25 27.63
C LYS A 256 11.06 14.00 28.62
N PRO A 257 11.41 14.05 29.92
CA PRO A 257 10.70 14.88 30.88
C PRO A 257 11.05 16.36 30.64
N ILE A 258 10.02 17.21 30.56
CA ILE A 258 10.10 18.66 30.37
C ILE A 258 9.42 19.31 31.57
N GLU A 259 10.04 20.30 32.20
CA GLU A 259 9.42 21.06 33.29
C GLU A 259 8.11 21.68 32.80
N PHE A 260 7.04 21.51 33.59
CA PHE A 260 5.73 22.05 33.26
C PHE A 260 5.13 22.72 34.49
N ASN A 261 4.80 24.01 34.35
CA ASN A 261 4.09 24.75 35.38
C ASN A 261 2.58 24.68 35.10
N ALA A 262 1.91 23.72 35.73
CA ALA A 262 0.46 23.57 35.60
C ALA A 262 -0.30 24.81 36.12
N PRO A 263 -1.42 25.18 35.47
CA PRO A 263 -2.33 26.22 35.97
C PRO A 263 -2.87 25.89 37.37
N ILE A 264 -3.29 26.92 38.10
CA ILE A 264 -3.86 26.77 39.44
C ILE A 264 -5.39 26.62 39.33
N TYR A 265 -5.91 25.54 39.89
CA TYR A 265 -7.34 25.22 39.93
C TYR A 265 -7.82 25.14 41.39
N ARG A 266 -7.83 26.27 42.10
CA ARG A 266 -8.17 26.30 43.53
C ARG A 266 -9.56 25.71 43.83
N GLY A 267 -10.51 25.88 42.91
CA GLY A 267 -11.83 25.29 43.07
C GLY A 267 -11.86 23.77 43.07
N ASN A 268 -10.81 23.10 42.58
CA ASN A 268 -10.67 21.64 42.57
C ASN A 268 -9.80 21.12 43.74
N THR A 269 -9.44 21.97 44.70
CA THR A 269 -8.66 21.56 45.87
C THR A 269 -9.30 20.39 46.65
N PRO A 270 -10.62 20.36 46.91
CA PRO A 270 -11.26 19.23 47.58
C PRO A 270 -11.07 17.88 46.87
N ALA A 271 -10.93 17.92 45.54
CA ALA A 271 -10.84 16.73 44.73
C ALA A 271 -9.41 16.35 44.31
N GLY A 272 -8.42 17.26 44.31
CA GLY A 272 -7.16 16.98 43.60
C GLY A 272 -5.87 17.72 43.96
N TYR A 273 -5.89 18.78 44.78
CA TYR A 273 -4.72 19.69 44.88
C TYR A 273 -4.09 19.80 46.27
N PHE A 274 -4.20 18.76 47.09
CA PHE A 274 -3.42 18.71 48.33
C PHE A 274 -1.96 18.49 47.98
N ILE A 275 -1.08 19.08 48.79
CA ILE A 275 0.36 18.96 48.67
C ILE A 275 0.87 18.31 49.94
N SER A 276 1.61 17.20 49.83
CA SER A 276 2.11 16.46 51.00
C SER A 276 3.53 15.95 50.76
N ASN A 277 4.13 15.38 51.80
CA ASN A 277 5.44 14.75 51.76
C ASN A 277 5.39 13.35 52.39
N ASN A 278 6.54 12.68 52.40
CA ASN A 278 6.66 11.32 52.90
C ASN A 278 6.29 11.21 54.39
N GLU A 279 6.78 12.14 55.22
CA GLU A 279 6.55 12.14 56.68
C GLU A 279 5.07 12.21 57.06
N ASP A 280 4.29 13.04 56.36
CA ASP A 280 2.86 13.17 56.65
C ASP A 280 2.04 12.05 56.01
N MET A 281 2.42 11.55 54.82
CA MET A 281 1.76 10.40 54.22
C MET A 281 1.96 9.11 55.02
N GLU A 282 3.08 8.97 55.73
CA GLU A 282 3.26 7.90 56.72
C GLU A 282 2.19 7.94 57.82
N LYS A 283 1.96 9.13 58.41
CA LYS A 283 0.92 9.32 59.44
C LYS A 283 -0.46 9.04 58.88
N TRP A 284 -0.74 9.53 57.67
CA TRP A 284 -1.99 9.26 56.97
C TRP A 284 -2.25 7.77 56.78
N LEU A 285 -1.26 7.01 56.30
CA LEU A 285 -1.36 5.56 56.16
C LEU A 285 -1.64 4.88 57.52
N ARG A 286 -0.90 5.25 58.57
CA ARG A 286 -1.10 4.68 59.92
C ARG A 286 -2.51 4.96 60.46
N MET A 287 -3.10 6.09 60.12
CA MET A 287 -4.50 6.39 60.45
C MET A 287 -5.47 5.49 59.67
N GLN A 288 -5.26 5.35 58.35
CA GLN A 288 -6.09 4.48 57.52
C GLN A 288 -6.02 3.01 57.95
N LEU A 289 -4.90 2.58 58.51
CA LEU A 289 -4.72 1.23 59.06
C LEU A 289 -5.31 1.05 60.48
N GLY A 290 -5.82 2.11 61.12
CA GLY A 290 -6.34 2.06 62.49
C GLY A 290 -5.27 1.90 63.57
N ILE A 291 -4.01 2.25 63.28
CA ILE A 291 -2.85 2.05 64.16
C ILE A 291 -2.45 3.37 64.85
N TYR A 292 -2.97 4.50 64.37
CA TYR A 292 -2.77 5.80 64.99
C TYR A 292 -3.67 5.93 66.23
N GLY A 293 -3.11 6.42 67.34
CA GLY A 293 -3.84 6.60 68.61
C GLY A 293 -4.89 7.70 68.52
N LEU A 294 -6.06 7.36 67.98
CA LEU A 294 -7.19 8.26 67.74
C LEU A 294 -8.35 7.95 68.70
N SER A 295 -9.21 8.94 68.94
CA SER A 295 -10.47 8.71 69.64
C SER A 295 -11.40 7.80 68.83
N ASP A 296 -12.29 7.08 69.52
CA ASP A 296 -13.26 6.16 68.91
C ASP A 296 -14.08 6.80 67.79
N ASP A 297 -14.45 8.08 67.94
CA ASP A 297 -15.23 8.81 66.93
C ASP A 297 -14.44 9.01 65.63
N HIS A 298 -13.15 9.38 65.73
CA HIS A 298 -12.28 9.51 64.56
C HIS A 298 -12.05 8.16 63.88
N GLN A 299 -11.87 7.08 64.64
CA GLN A 299 -11.73 5.73 64.07
C GLN A 299 -12.99 5.30 63.32
N LYS A 300 -14.18 5.54 63.88
CA LYS A 300 -15.45 5.27 63.20
C LYS A 300 -15.60 6.07 61.89
N ALA A 301 -15.12 7.32 61.86
CA ALA A 301 -15.19 8.15 60.66
C ALA A 301 -14.29 7.60 59.55
N ILE A 302 -13.06 7.21 59.89
CA ILE A 302 -12.12 6.58 58.96
C ILE A 302 -12.69 5.27 58.44
N TYR A 303 -13.18 4.39 59.32
CA TYR A 303 -13.80 3.12 58.91
C TYR A 303 -14.94 3.34 57.92
N SER A 304 -15.75 4.38 58.13
CA SER A 304 -16.85 4.71 57.21
C SER A 304 -16.36 5.10 55.81
N THR A 305 -15.15 5.68 55.69
CA THR A 305 -14.55 5.95 54.36
C THR A 305 -14.17 4.69 53.60
N HIS A 306 -13.97 3.56 54.27
CA HIS A 306 -13.57 2.28 53.64
C HIS A 306 -14.75 1.44 53.17
N ILE A 307 -15.98 1.80 53.52
CA ILE A 307 -17.18 1.02 53.19
C ILE A 307 -17.63 1.38 51.77
N PRO A 308 -17.54 0.46 50.78
CA PRO A 308 -17.96 0.74 49.43
C PRO A 308 -19.47 0.78 49.30
N ASN A 309 -19.96 1.68 48.46
CA ASN A 309 -21.33 1.61 47.99
C ASN A 309 -21.45 0.53 46.92
N ARG A 310 -22.37 -0.43 47.13
CA ARG A 310 -22.64 -1.54 46.22
C ARG A 310 -24.07 -1.50 45.67
N SER A 311 -24.69 -0.32 45.64
CA SER A 311 -26.02 -0.17 45.04
C SER A 311 -25.98 -0.17 43.51
N VAL A 312 -24.79 0.02 42.92
CA VAL A 312 -24.51 -0.12 41.49
C VAL A 312 -23.50 -1.26 41.25
N PRO A 313 -23.47 -1.87 40.05
CA PRO A 313 -22.47 -2.88 39.72
C PRO A 313 -21.03 -2.36 39.87
N PRO A 314 -20.06 -3.22 40.23
CA PRO A 314 -18.65 -2.83 40.28
C PRO A 314 -18.12 -2.43 38.90
N SER A 315 -17.00 -1.70 38.92
CA SER A 315 -16.19 -1.42 37.73
C SER A 315 -15.67 -2.72 37.10
N GLU A 316 -15.21 -2.64 35.84
CA GLU A 316 -14.71 -3.81 35.09
C GLU A 316 -13.50 -4.50 35.75
N ASP A 317 -12.73 -3.76 36.54
CA ASP A 317 -11.63 -4.27 37.37
C ASP A 317 -12.10 -4.98 38.66
N GLY A 318 -13.41 -5.02 38.91
CA GLY A 318 -14.03 -5.60 40.09
C GLY A 318 -14.06 -4.69 41.32
N SER A 319 -13.65 -3.42 41.20
CA SER A 319 -13.67 -2.47 42.32
C SER A 319 -15.02 -1.77 42.52
N SER A 320 -15.30 -1.32 43.74
CA SER A 320 -16.41 -0.44 44.09
C SER A 320 -15.89 0.77 44.85
N TYR A 321 -16.49 1.95 44.66
CA TYR A 321 -15.98 3.18 45.26
C TYR A 321 -16.43 3.36 46.71
N ALA A 322 -15.55 3.88 47.56
CA ALA A 322 -15.75 4.09 48.99
C ALA A 322 -15.08 5.39 49.45
N GLY A 323 -15.82 6.48 49.66
CA GLY A 323 -15.33 7.66 50.39
C GLY A 323 -13.90 8.13 50.03
N GLY A 324 -13.55 8.19 48.75
CA GLY A 324 -12.23 8.58 48.28
C GLY A 324 -11.30 7.43 47.88
N TRP A 325 -11.79 6.19 47.95
CA TRP A 325 -11.05 4.95 47.70
C TRP A 325 -11.76 4.03 46.71
N GLN A 326 -10.99 3.19 46.02
CA GLN A 326 -11.46 2.01 45.31
C GLN A 326 -11.27 0.81 46.22
N VAL A 327 -12.31 -0.01 46.38
CA VAL A 327 -12.30 -1.20 47.22
C VAL A 327 -12.49 -2.42 46.32
N PHE A 328 -11.46 -3.26 46.24
CA PHE A 328 -11.45 -4.42 45.38
C PHE A 328 -12.15 -5.61 46.05
N GLN A 329 -12.86 -6.39 45.25
CA GLN A 329 -13.63 -7.54 45.72
C GLN A 329 -12.82 -8.84 45.73
N ASN A 330 -11.66 -8.85 45.06
CA ASN A 330 -10.75 -9.98 44.96
C ASN A 330 -9.58 -9.81 45.95
N GLY A 331 -8.99 -10.92 46.42
CA GLY A 331 -7.86 -10.89 47.36
C GLY A 331 -8.26 -10.54 48.82
N PRO A 332 -7.32 -10.07 49.67
CA PRO A 332 -7.56 -9.76 51.08
C PRO A 332 -8.40 -8.48 51.33
N GLY A 333 -9.05 -7.92 50.31
CA GLY A 333 -9.86 -6.70 50.40
C GLY A 333 -9.03 -5.42 50.27
N GLU A 334 -8.24 -5.33 49.19
CA GLU A 334 -7.40 -4.17 48.89
C GLU A 334 -8.21 -2.86 48.80
N ILE A 335 -7.68 -1.81 49.41
CA ILE A 335 -8.18 -0.45 49.30
C ILE A 335 -7.09 0.42 48.68
N SER A 336 -7.38 1.06 47.55
CA SER A 336 -6.41 1.89 46.86
C SER A 336 -7.03 3.09 46.17
N HIS A 337 -6.21 4.09 45.82
CA HIS A 337 -6.64 5.20 44.97
C HIS A 337 -5.43 5.81 44.26
N ALA A 338 -5.57 6.07 42.95
CA ALA A 338 -4.57 6.75 42.15
C ALA A 338 -4.86 8.26 42.07
N GLY A 339 -3.83 9.06 42.37
CA GLY A 339 -3.84 10.51 42.22
C GLY A 339 -3.09 10.95 40.98
N SER A 340 -3.74 11.73 40.11
CA SER A 340 -3.08 12.37 38.97
C SER A 340 -3.44 13.85 38.91
N ASN A 341 -2.42 14.67 38.65
CA ASN A 341 -2.51 16.07 38.24
C ASN A 341 -1.69 16.24 36.95
N PRO A 342 -1.78 17.39 36.26
CA PRO A 342 -1.07 17.62 34.99
C PRO A 342 0.43 17.27 34.96
N ASN A 343 1.12 17.40 36.09
CA ASN A 343 2.58 17.27 36.22
C ASN A 343 3.03 16.54 37.49
N PHE A 344 2.12 15.89 38.20
CA PHE A 344 2.37 15.07 39.39
C PHE A 344 1.46 13.85 39.37
N SER A 345 1.90 12.77 40.00
CA SER A 345 1.02 11.64 40.32
C SER A 345 1.40 11.02 41.66
N SER A 346 0.44 10.32 42.25
CA SER A 346 0.59 9.58 43.48
C SER A 346 -0.27 8.33 43.46
N PHE A 347 0.03 7.40 44.35
CA PHE A 347 -0.77 6.21 44.55
C PHE A 347 -0.71 5.82 46.02
N VAL A 348 -1.85 5.44 46.56
CA VAL A 348 -1.99 4.98 47.94
C VAL A 348 -2.75 3.67 47.91
N VAL A 349 -2.19 2.64 48.53
CA VAL A 349 -2.80 1.29 48.64
C VAL A 349 -2.55 0.73 50.03
N PHE A 350 -3.55 0.10 50.63
CA PHE A 350 -3.42 -0.46 51.97
C PHE A 350 -4.41 -1.59 52.25
N HIS A 351 -3.99 -2.50 53.13
CA HIS A 351 -4.75 -3.64 53.67
C HIS A 351 -4.95 -3.42 55.18
N PRO A 352 -6.13 -2.94 55.62
CA PRO A 352 -6.37 -2.69 57.04
C PRO A 352 -6.21 -3.94 57.93
N GLN A 353 -6.62 -5.11 57.44
CA GLN A 353 -6.55 -6.37 58.20
C GLN A 353 -5.10 -6.81 58.44
N GLU A 354 -4.25 -6.70 57.42
CA GLU A 354 -2.83 -7.05 57.48
C GLU A 354 -1.96 -5.92 58.05
N LYS A 355 -2.56 -4.77 58.35
CA LYS A 355 -1.87 -3.57 58.84
C LYS A 355 -0.72 -3.13 57.91
N LEU A 356 -0.96 -3.20 56.61
CA LEU A 356 0.03 -2.95 55.57
C LEU A 356 -0.41 -1.80 54.66
N GLY A 357 0.45 -0.83 54.39
CA GLY A 357 0.12 0.31 53.54
C GLY A 357 1.32 0.83 52.77
N VAL A 358 1.09 1.31 51.55
CA VAL A 358 2.08 1.87 50.65
C VAL A 358 1.57 3.21 50.13
N ALA A 359 2.43 4.23 50.11
CA ALA A 359 2.17 5.46 49.37
C ALA A 359 3.38 5.83 48.51
N VAL A 360 3.09 6.22 47.26
CA VAL A 360 4.07 6.63 46.25
C VAL A 360 3.67 8.01 45.76
N MET A 361 4.63 8.91 45.62
CA MET A 361 4.46 10.25 45.07
C MET A 361 5.54 10.53 44.04
N ALA A 362 5.18 11.08 42.90
CA ALA A 362 6.07 11.32 41.77
C ALA A 362 5.87 12.72 41.19
N ASN A 363 6.96 13.34 40.74
CA ASN A 363 6.94 14.67 40.15
C ASN A 363 6.70 14.71 38.64
N MET A 364 5.98 13.71 38.14
CA MET A 364 5.54 13.62 36.75
C MET A 364 4.30 12.75 36.73
N ASN A 365 3.27 13.16 35.98
CA ASN A 365 2.08 12.33 35.80
C ASN A 365 2.42 11.08 34.99
N SER A 366 2.34 9.91 35.62
CA SER A 366 2.71 8.63 34.99
C SER A 366 1.96 7.46 35.63
N ASP A 367 1.45 6.57 34.79
CA ASP A 367 0.76 5.34 35.21
C ASP A 367 1.70 4.41 35.99
N TYR A 368 3.02 4.53 35.77
CA TYR A 368 4.02 3.80 36.55
C TYR A 368 4.01 4.14 38.03
N THR A 369 3.48 5.30 38.44
CA THR A 369 3.37 5.63 39.87
C THR A 369 2.46 4.63 40.59
N GLN A 370 1.32 4.31 39.98
CA GLN A 370 0.42 3.27 40.45
C GLN A 370 1.05 1.89 40.31
N ASN A 371 1.63 1.56 39.14
CA ASN A 371 2.25 0.24 38.94
C ASN A 371 3.38 -0.05 39.93
N ILE A 372 4.17 0.96 40.30
CA ILE A 372 5.23 0.84 41.32
C ILE A 372 4.62 0.56 42.68
N GLY A 373 3.62 1.33 43.10
CA GLY A 373 3.01 1.12 44.42
C GLY A 373 2.26 -0.20 44.52
N GLN A 374 1.57 -0.63 43.46
CA GLN A 374 0.93 -1.94 43.40
C GLN A 374 1.98 -3.06 43.42
N ALA A 375 3.04 -2.95 42.61
CA ALA A 375 4.09 -3.96 42.59
C ALA A 375 4.80 -4.10 43.95
N ILE A 376 4.93 -3.00 44.72
CA ILE A 376 5.42 -3.05 46.10
C ILE A 376 4.42 -3.81 46.98
N MET A 377 3.12 -3.52 46.90
CA MET A 377 2.08 -4.22 47.66
C MET A 377 2.06 -5.72 47.33
N ASP A 378 2.02 -6.10 46.06
CA ASP A 378 2.04 -7.50 45.60
C ASP A 378 3.26 -8.26 46.16
N THR A 379 4.44 -7.61 46.13
CA THR A 379 5.69 -8.17 46.68
C THR A 379 5.57 -8.43 48.19
N LEU A 380 4.91 -7.54 48.92
CA LEU A 380 4.76 -7.63 50.38
C LEU A 380 3.76 -8.72 50.80
N VAL A 381 2.69 -8.92 50.03
CA VAL A 381 1.65 -9.92 50.29
C VAL A 381 2.05 -11.31 49.75
N GLY A 382 3.10 -11.39 48.94
CA GLY A 382 3.61 -12.63 48.36
C GLY A 382 2.88 -13.05 47.08
N GLU A 383 2.21 -12.11 46.43
CA GLU A 383 1.57 -12.32 45.14
C GLU A 383 2.57 -12.18 43.99
N SER A 384 2.22 -12.73 42.82
CA SER A 384 3.07 -12.58 41.64
C SER A 384 3.04 -11.14 41.15
N VAL A 385 4.17 -10.44 41.25
CA VAL A 385 4.31 -9.05 40.80
C VAL A 385 4.00 -8.92 39.31
N VAL A 386 2.95 -8.19 38.96
CA VAL A 386 2.59 -7.89 37.57
C VAL A 386 3.23 -6.55 37.15
N THR A 387 4.45 -6.58 36.62
CA THR A 387 5.18 -5.34 36.24
C THR A 387 4.91 -4.84 34.82
N ASN A 388 3.86 -5.28 34.13
CA ASN A 388 3.65 -5.02 32.69
C ASN A 388 2.69 -3.85 32.41
N GLY A 389 2.84 -2.73 33.12
CA GLY A 389 2.05 -1.53 32.84
C GLY A 389 2.61 -0.71 31.67
N LYS A 390 1.79 -0.42 30.66
CA LYS A 390 2.11 0.61 29.64
C LYS A 390 1.71 1.97 30.18
N ASP A 391 2.59 2.96 30.00
CA ASP A 391 2.26 4.35 30.30
C ASP A 391 1.57 5.02 29.12
N THR A 392 0.38 5.54 29.37
CA THR A 392 -0.51 6.16 28.39
C THR A 392 0.13 7.42 27.81
N TYR A 393 0.62 8.33 28.66
CA TYR A 393 1.21 9.60 28.23
C TYR A 393 2.49 9.38 27.41
N LYS A 394 3.35 8.46 27.84
CA LYS A 394 4.57 8.07 27.11
C LYS A 394 4.24 7.43 25.76
N SER A 395 3.20 6.62 25.70
CA SER A 395 2.74 5.99 24.46
C SER A 395 2.18 7.01 23.47
N ILE A 396 1.39 7.98 23.95
CA ILE A 396 0.91 9.11 23.15
C ILE A 396 2.07 9.99 22.67
N ASP A 397 3.06 10.25 23.52
CA ASP A 397 4.25 11.02 23.15
C ASP A 397 5.09 10.30 22.09
N ALA A 398 5.35 9.00 22.27
CA ALA A 398 6.09 8.20 21.29
C ALA A 398 5.36 8.11 19.95
N PHE A 399 4.03 7.94 19.97
CA PHE A 399 3.21 7.98 18.76
C PHE A 399 3.30 9.35 18.07
N SER A 400 3.17 10.44 18.82
CA SER A 400 3.23 11.81 18.31
C SER A 400 4.59 12.13 17.68
N VAL A 401 5.69 11.72 18.33
CA VAL A 401 7.04 11.84 17.78
C VAL A 401 7.22 11.02 16.50
N THR A 402 6.67 9.80 16.47
CA THR A 402 6.67 8.97 15.25
C THR A 402 5.93 9.67 14.11
N VAL A 403 4.74 10.22 14.36
CA VAL A 403 3.99 11.01 13.37
C VAL A 403 4.82 12.19 12.86
N LEU A 404 5.49 12.93 13.76
CA LEU A 404 6.36 14.05 13.38
C LEU A 404 7.53 13.62 12.49
N LEU A 405 8.17 12.49 12.79
CA LEU A 405 9.27 11.94 12.00
C LEU A 405 8.88 11.61 10.56
N PHE A 406 7.61 11.28 10.29
CA PHE A 406 7.12 11.04 8.93
C PHE A 406 6.53 12.29 8.28
N MET A 407 5.69 13.06 9.00
CA MET A 407 4.93 14.18 8.44
C MET A 407 5.80 15.40 8.13
N VAL A 408 6.84 15.68 8.93
CA VAL A 408 7.73 16.83 8.68
C VAL A 408 8.55 16.63 7.40
N PRO A 409 9.29 15.52 7.20
CA PRO A 409 9.98 15.27 5.93
C PRO A 409 9.01 15.19 4.74
N PHE A 410 7.84 14.57 4.92
CA PHE A 410 6.81 14.51 3.88
C PHE A 410 6.34 15.91 3.44
N SER A 411 6.11 16.82 4.39
CA SER A 411 5.77 18.22 4.10
C SER A 411 6.87 18.92 3.31
N ILE A 412 8.13 18.73 3.68
CA ILE A 412 9.30 19.31 2.98
C ILE A 412 9.41 18.78 1.56
N ILE A 413 9.28 17.46 1.36
CA ILE A 413 9.31 16.83 0.04
C ILE A 413 8.15 17.33 -0.83
N THR A 414 6.96 17.46 -0.25
CA THR A 414 5.78 17.98 -0.96
C THR A 414 5.97 19.43 -1.38
N LEU A 415 6.52 20.28 -0.51
CA LEU A 415 6.89 21.67 -0.83
C LEU A 415 7.89 21.73 -1.98
N TYR A 416 8.92 20.86 -1.98
CA TYR A 416 9.87 20.76 -3.08
C TYR A 416 9.17 20.44 -4.42
N PHE A 417 8.23 19.50 -4.42
CA PHE A 417 7.47 19.18 -5.64
C PHE A 417 6.50 20.30 -6.07
N ILE A 418 5.86 20.99 -5.12
CA ILE A 418 5.05 22.19 -5.40
C ILE A 418 5.94 23.25 -6.07
N PHE A 419 7.11 23.52 -5.51
CA PHE A 419 8.07 24.48 -6.06
C PHE A 419 8.49 24.13 -7.49
N ILE A 420 8.78 22.85 -7.77
CA ILE A 420 9.07 22.37 -9.13
C ILE A 420 7.89 22.64 -10.08
N VAL A 421 6.66 22.33 -9.65
CA VAL A 421 5.46 22.57 -10.48
C VAL A 421 5.30 24.05 -10.77
N MET A 422 5.49 24.92 -9.78
CA MET A 422 5.44 26.38 -9.95
C MET A 422 6.47 26.88 -10.96
N ILE A 423 7.73 26.40 -10.89
CA ILE A 423 8.76 26.71 -11.90
C ILE A 423 8.34 26.22 -13.29
N GLN A 424 7.76 25.03 -13.39
CA GLN A 424 7.33 24.47 -14.68
C GLN A 424 6.16 25.24 -15.31
N VAL A 425 5.23 25.75 -14.48
CA VAL A 425 4.16 26.65 -14.91
C VAL A 425 4.73 27.98 -15.37
N TYR A 426 5.64 28.58 -14.60
CA TYR A 426 6.33 29.82 -14.96
C TYR A 426 7.11 29.69 -16.29
N LYS A 427 7.81 28.57 -16.48
CA LYS A 427 8.52 28.23 -17.73
C LYS A 427 7.58 27.77 -18.87
N LYS A 428 6.26 27.88 -18.72
CA LYS A 428 5.22 27.46 -19.70
C LYS A 428 5.34 26.00 -20.16
N LYS A 429 6.00 25.12 -19.39
CA LYS A 429 6.09 23.68 -19.66
C LYS A 429 4.78 22.95 -19.35
N ARG A 430 4.00 23.48 -18.40
CA ARG A 430 2.65 23.04 -18.09
C ARG A 430 1.66 24.12 -18.53
N LYS A 431 0.57 23.70 -19.16
CA LYS A 431 -0.52 24.59 -19.59
C LYS A 431 -1.78 24.27 -18.80
N LEU A 432 -2.69 25.24 -18.72
CA LEU A 432 -3.98 25.08 -18.06
C LEU A 432 -4.79 23.96 -18.74
N GLU A 433 -5.34 23.06 -17.93
CA GLU A 433 -6.26 22.02 -18.38
C GLU A 433 -7.54 22.62 -18.96
N LYS A 434 -7.92 22.18 -20.17
CA LYS A 434 -9.09 22.73 -20.88
C LYS A 434 -10.41 22.20 -20.31
N ASN A 435 -10.39 21.03 -19.69
CA ASN A 435 -11.58 20.44 -19.10
C ASN A 435 -11.96 21.16 -17.80
N LYS A 436 -13.08 21.89 -17.82
CA LYS A 436 -13.63 22.63 -16.66
C LYS A 436 -13.81 21.76 -15.40
N PHE A 437 -14.17 20.49 -15.57
CA PHE A 437 -14.31 19.57 -14.44
C PHE A 437 -12.96 19.35 -13.74
N LYS A 438 -11.88 19.14 -14.51
CA LYS A 438 -10.54 18.92 -13.94
C LYS A 438 -9.92 20.20 -13.39
N SER A 439 -10.16 21.34 -14.04
CA SER A 439 -9.55 22.61 -13.63
C SER A 439 -10.25 23.32 -12.47
N ILE A 440 -11.53 23.02 -12.19
CA ILE A 440 -12.31 23.67 -11.13
C ILE A 440 -12.82 22.67 -10.08
N CYS A 441 -13.48 21.59 -10.49
CA CYS A 441 -14.13 20.68 -9.54
C CYS A 441 -13.12 19.87 -8.71
N ILE A 442 -11.99 19.45 -9.28
CA ILE A 442 -10.97 18.68 -8.53
C ILE A 442 -10.33 19.52 -7.42
N PRO A 443 -9.86 20.77 -7.67
CA PRO A 443 -9.39 21.65 -6.59
C PRO A 443 -10.43 21.91 -5.50
N PHE A 444 -11.71 22.03 -5.86
CA PHE A 444 -12.78 22.17 -4.89
C PHE A 444 -12.94 20.91 -4.02
N ILE A 445 -12.91 19.72 -4.63
CA ILE A 445 -13.00 18.44 -3.91
C ILE A 445 -11.81 18.27 -2.95
N THR A 446 -10.58 18.56 -3.39
CA THR A 446 -9.39 18.45 -2.52
C THR A 446 -9.40 19.49 -1.40
N PHE A 447 -9.91 20.70 -1.65
CA PHE A 447 -10.13 21.70 -0.60
C PHE A 447 -11.18 21.23 0.42
N LEU A 448 -12.33 20.73 -0.04
CA LEU A 448 -13.38 20.20 0.83
C LEU A 448 -12.86 19.01 1.66
N PHE A 449 -12.07 18.13 1.05
CA PHE A 449 -11.43 17.03 1.75
C PHE A 449 -10.47 17.53 2.85
N ALA A 450 -9.61 18.49 2.54
CA ALA A 450 -8.69 19.08 3.52
C ALA A 450 -9.45 19.79 4.66
N PHE A 451 -10.56 20.46 4.36
CA PHE A 451 -11.43 21.07 5.37
C PHE A 451 -12.07 20.02 6.28
N LEU A 452 -12.65 18.95 5.72
CA LEU A 452 -13.24 17.86 6.49
C LEU A 452 -12.20 17.14 7.35
N ALA A 453 -11.00 16.88 6.81
CA ALA A 453 -9.91 16.29 7.56
C ALA A 453 -9.43 17.22 8.68
N GLY A 454 -9.33 18.53 8.44
CA GLY A 454 -9.01 19.51 9.48
C GLY A 454 -10.05 19.59 10.58
N TYR A 455 -11.34 19.54 10.24
CA TYR A 455 -12.42 19.46 11.21
C TYR A 455 -12.38 18.18 12.05
N ALA A 456 -12.07 17.03 11.40
CA ALA A 456 -11.89 15.77 12.11
C ALA A 456 -10.67 15.80 13.05
N LEU A 457 -9.56 16.42 12.64
CA LEU A 457 -8.40 16.62 13.53
C LEU A 457 -8.78 17.51 14.72
N TYR A 458 -9.52 18.61 14.50
CA TYR A 458 -10.00 19.49 15.57
C TYR A 458 -10.92 18.75 16.56
N LYS A 459 -11.72 17.78 16.11
CA LYS A 459 -12.63 17.00 16.97
C LYS A 459 -11.95 15.85 17.74
N ILE A 460 -10.65 15.60 17.56
CA ILE A 460 -9.94 14.50 18.26
C ILE A 460 -10.17 14.52 19.78
N PRO A 461 -9.97 15.64 20.50
CA PRO A 461 -10.18 15.71 21.96
C PRO A 461 -11.60 15.28 22.34
N PHE A 462 -12.57 15.77 21.58
CA PHE A 462 -13.97 15.50 21.86
C PHE A 462 -14.34 14.02 21.65
N VAL A 463 -13.75 13.34 20.66
CA VAL A 463 -14.15 11.97 20.28
C VAL A 463 -13.32 10.88 20.96
N PHE A 464 -12.02 11.09 21.11
CA PHE A 464 -11.08 10.10 21.64
C PHE A 464 -10.71 10.34 23.11
N PHE A 465 -10.98 11.53 23.66
CA PHE A 465 -10.68 11.87 25.04
C PHE A 465 -11.96 12.32 25.77
N GLY A 466 -13.05 11.55 25.63
CA GLY A 466 -14.24 11.72 26.47
C GLY A 466 -14.88 13.11 26.46
N ARG A 467 -15.04 13.75 25.29
CA ARG A 467 -15.64 15.09 25.12
C ARG A 467 -14.82 16.27 25.68
N LEU A 468 -13.53 16.07 25.95
CA LEU A 468 -12.63 17.11 26.46
C LEU A 468 -12.22 18.14 25.39
N SER A 469 -11.73 19.30 25.84
CA SER A 469 -11.31 20.44 25.01
C SER A 469 -9.81 20.38 24.64
N TRP A 470 -9.39 21.21 23.67
CA TRP A 470 -7.97 21.37 23.35
C TRP A 470 -7.17 22.01 24.49
N ASP A 471 -7.81 22.86 25.31
CA ASP A 471 -7.16 23.45 26.48
C ASP A 471 -6.82 22.37 27.51
N PHE A 472 -7.74 21.43 27.75
CA PHE A 472 -7.46 20.26 28.57
C PHE A 472 -6.31 19.44 27.99
N VAL A 473 -6.32 19.17 26.68
CA VAL A 473 -5.26 18.40 26.00
C VAL A 473 -3.90 19.04 26.17
N ASN A 474 -3.79 20.35 25.96
CA ASN A 474 -2.52 21.08 26.16
C ASN A 474 -2.05 21.03 27.62
N VAL A 475 -2.99 21.05 28.58
CA VAL A 475 -2.68 21.01 30.01
C VAL A 475 -2.41 19.60 30.52
N TRP A 476 -2.96 18.51 29.97
CA TRP A 476 -2.80 17.16 30.51
C TRP A 476 -1.95 16.22 29.65
N LEU A 477 -2.09 16.27 28.33
CA LEU A 477 -1.38 15.37 27.41
C LEU A 477 0.05 15.85 27.10
N PRO A 478 0.88 15.01 26.45
CA PRO A 478 2.24 15.37 26.05
C PRO A 478 2.26 16.53 25.05
N ILE A 479 3.25 17.41 25.19
CA ILE A 479 3.40 18.61 24.32
C ILE A 479 3.53 18.22 22.84
N SER A 480 4.17 17.08 22.56
CA SER A 480 4.38 16.56 21.20
C SER A 480 3.09 16.28 20.43
N MET A 481 1.98 15.98 21.12
CA MET A 481 0.69 15.67 20.49
C MET A 481 0.15 16.84 19.68
N SER A 482 0.16 18.05 20.25
CA SER A 482 -0.32 19.24 19.55
C SER A 482 0.54 19.55 18.31
N PHE A 483 1.87 19.36 18.39
CA PHE A 483 2.76 19.49 17.23
C PHE A 483 2.47 18.43 16.15
N ALA A 484 2.23 17.18 16.53
CA ALA A 484 1.93 16.10 15.59
C ALA A 484 0.63 16.36 14.81
N VAL A 485 -0.39 16.90 15.48
CA VAL A 485 -1.68 17.26 14.87
C VAL A 485 -1.51 18.40 13.85
N TRP A 486 -0.79 19.46 14.22
CA TRP A 486 -0.48 20.55 13.29
C TRP A 486 0.36 20.10 12.09
N ALA A 487 1.39 19.29 12.31
CA ALA A 487 2.22 18.75 11.23
C ALA A 487 1.42 17.87 10.26
N THR A 488 0.47 17.09 10.78
CA THR A 488 -0.45 16.27 9.98
C THR A 488 -1.39 17.16 9.15
N LEU A 489 -1.98 18.20 9.75
CA LEU A 489 -2.84 19.15 9.03
C LEU A 489 -2.09 19.85 7.90
N ILE A 490 -0.88 20.36 8.18
CA ILE A 490 -0.03 21.02 7.18
C ILE A 490 0.30 20.05 6.04
N SER A 491 0.66 18.80 6.36
CA SER A 491 0.94 17.76 5.37
C SER A 491 -0.25 17.50 4.43
N ILE A 492 -1.46 17.38 4.99
CA ILE A 492 -2.70 17.16 4.22
C ILE A 492 -2.98 18.35 3.30
N VAL A 493 -2.91 19.58 3.83
CA VAL A 493 -3.17 20.80 3.05
C VAL A 493 -2.17 20.95 1.91
N LEU A 494 -0.87 20.76 2.18
CA LEU A 494 0.18 20.83 1.16
C LEU A 494 -0.01 19.77 0.09
N PHE A 495 -0.34 18.53 0.46
CA PHE A 495 -0.55 17.48 -0.52
C PHE A 495 -1.81 17.71 -1.36
N CYS A 496 -2.90 18.20 -0.75
CA CYS A 496 -4.11 18.60 -1.48
C CYS A 496 -3.82 19.74 -2.46
N LEU A 497 -3.04 20.74 -2.06
CA LEU A 497 -2.58 21.81 -2.94
C LEU A 497 -1.73 21.27 -4.09
N TYR A 498 -0.79 20.37 -3.80
CA TYR A 498 0.03 19.71 -4.81
C TYR A 498 -0.83 18.95 -5.84
N LEU A 499 -1.79 18.14 -5.37
CA LEU A 499 -2.73 17.40 -6.23
C LEU A 499 -3.56 18.35 -7.11
N SER A 500 -4.05 19.45 -6.55
CA SER A 500 -4.74 20.50 -7.30
C SER A 500 -3.85 21.07 -8.41
N LEU A 501 -2.62 21.46 -8.08
CA LEU A 501 -1.69 22.05 -9.05
C LEU A 501 -1.34 21.11 -10.20
N ILE A 502 -1.04 19.85 -9.93
CA ILE A 502 -0.70 18.88 -10.99
C ILE A 502 -1.89 18.52 -11.87
N THR A 503 -3.12 18.69 -11.37
CA THR A 503 -4.35 18.39 -12.11
C THR A 503 -4.81 19.58 -12.95
N VAL A 504 -4.68 20.80 -12.41
CA VAL A 504 -4.98 22.05 -13.13
C VAL A 504 -3.93 22.34 -14.21
N PHE A 505 -2.67 22.01 -13.93
CA PHE A 505 -1.54 22.20 -14.84
C PHE A 505 -0.86 20.84 -15.15
N PRO A 506 -1.49 19.97 -15.96
CA PRO A 506 -0.93 18.67 -16.29
C PRO A 506 0.35 18.80 -17.14
N LEU A 507 1.24 17.82 -16.99
CA LEU A 507 2.43 17.66 -17.83
C LEU A 507 2.23 16.45 -18.74
N HIS A 508 2.04 16.69 -20.04
CA HIS A 508 1.86 15.60 -21.00
C HIS A 508 3.16 14.78 -21.15
N ASN A 509 3.02 13.45 -21.25
CA ASN A 509 4.09 12.48 -21.50
C ASN A 509 5.18 12.31 -20.42
N LYS A 510 4.96 12.77 -19.17
CA LYS A 510 5.86 12.44 -18.05
C LYS A 510 5.17 11.69 -16.92
N LYS A 511 5.84 10.63 -16.45
CA LYS A 511 5.41 9.80 -15.32
C LYS A 511 5.65 10.55 -14.02
N ASN A 512 4.61 10.67 -13.19
CA ASN A 512 4.68 11.33 -11.90
C ASN A 512 4.44 10.29 -10.79
N PHE A 513 5.50 9.62 -10.33
CA PHE A 513 5.39 8.51 -9.39
C PHE A 513 5.12 8.94 -7.95
N PHE A 514 5.51 10.17 -7.58
CA PHE A 514 5.31 10.71 -6.24
C PHE A 514 3.83 10.71 -5.80
N PRO A 515 2.86 11.31 -6.53
CA PRO A 515 1.45 11.26 -6.14
C PRO A 515 0.90 9.83 -6.08
N ILE A 516 1.36 8.92 -6.96
CA ILE A 516 0.91 7.52 -6.96
C ILE A 516 1.32 6.83 -5.66
N PHE A 517 2.57 7.00 -5.23
CA PHE A 517 3.08 6.43 -3.99
C PHE A 517 2.29 6.96 -2.78
N VAL A 518 2.16 8.28 -2.67
CA VAL A 518 1.46 8.92 -1.55
C VAL A 518 -0.01 8.49 -1.50
N LEU A 519 -0.73 8.53 -2.63
CA LEU A 519 -2.13 8.10 -2.68
C LEU A 519 -2.29 6.60 -2.38
N SER A 520 -1.32 5.76 -2.72
CA SER A 520 -1.35 4.34 -2.34
C SER A 520 -1.24 4.17 -0.82
N VAL A 521 -0.36 4.95 -0.17
CA VAL A 521 -0.24 4.98 1.30
C VAL A 521 -1.52 5.51 1.94
N THR A 522 -2.06 6.62 1.43
CA THR A 522 -3.32 7.21 1.90
C THR A 522 -4.50 6.27 1.74
N SER A 523 -4.58 5.51 0.64
CA SER A 523 -5.62 4.50 0.43
C SER A 523 -5.55 3.40 1.49
N GLY A 524 -4.37 2.82 1.73
CA GLY A 524 -4.18 1.81 2.77
C GLY A 524 -4.46 2.33 4.19
N PHE A 525 -4.06 3.56 4.49
CA PHE A 525 -4.38 4.22 5.77
C PHE A 525 -5.88 4.46 5.93
N GLY A 526 -6.57 5.00 4.91
CA GLY A 526 -8.02 5.22 4.96
C GLY A 526 -8.79 3.93 5.18
N ASN A 527 -8.32 2.85 4.58
CA ASN A 527 -8.89 1.51 4.80
C ASN A 527 -8.65 1.00 6.23
N ALA A 528 -7.43 1.13 6.75
CA ALA A 528 -7.10 0.75 8.13
C ALA A 528 -7.88 1.59 9.16
N MET A 529 -8.08 2.88 8.88
CA MET A 529 -8.89 3.78 9.70
C MET A 529 -10.34 3.31 9.80
N ILE A 530 -10.95 2.83 8.72
CA ILE A 530 -12.30 2.27 8.75
C ILE A 530 -12.40 1.11 9.74
N ILE A 531 -11.45 0.17 9.68
CA ILE A 531 -11.40 -1.01 10.56
C ILE A 531 -11.25 -0.57 12.02
N PHE A 532 -10.32 0.35 12.28
CA PHE A 532 -10.06 0.87 13.61
C PHE A 532 -11.32 1.48 14.20
N ILE A 533 -12.02 2.34 13.44
CA ILE A 533 -13.23 3.00 13.91
C ILE A 533 -14.38 2.01 14.14
N ILE A 534 -14.49 0.95 13.32
CA ILE A 534 -15.48 -0.12 13.57
C ILE A 534 -15.13 -0.87 14.87
N ASN A 535 -13.87 -1.26 15.05
CA ASN A 535 -13.44 -1.96 16.28
C ASN A 535 -13.70 -1.11 17.52
N GLU A 536 -13.33 0.16 17.47
CA GLU A 536 -13.59 1.14 18.54
C GLU A 536 -15.09 1.28 18.84
N ALA A 537 -15.94 1.35 17.82
CA ALA A 537 -17.39 1.45 17.99
C ALA A 537 -18.02 0.17 18.60
N LEU A 538 -17.41 -1.00 18.39
CA LEU A 538 -17.85 -2.28 18.98
C LEU A 538 -17.39 -2.47 20.43
N THR A 539 -16.36 -1.73 20.85
CA THR A 539 -15.84 -1.76 22.22
C THR A 539 -16.57 -0.78 23.13
N ARG A 540 -17.04 0.37 22.62
CA ARG A 540 -17.74 1.38 23.43
C ARG A 540 -19.10 0.88 23.93
N SER A 541 -19.34 0.99 25.24
CA SER A 541 -20.57 0.56 25.93
C SER A 541 -21.78 1.46 25.66
N ASN A 542 -21.58 2.74 25.31
CA ASN A 542 -22.66 3.72 25.10
C ASN A 542 -22.87 4.07 23.60
N TYR A 543 -24.01 3.65 23.03
CA TYR A 543 -24.39 3.90 21.64
C TYR A 543 -24.47 5.39 21.25
N SER A 544 -24.84 6.28 22.18
CA SER A 544 -24.90 7.74 21.94
C SER A 544 -23.53 8.36 21.66
N SER A 545 -22.45 7.72 22.11
CA SER A 545 -21.06 8.13 21.84
C SER A 545 -20.54 7.68 20.47
N ASN A 546 -21.25 6.77 19.78
CA ASN A 546 -20.85 6.27 18.46
C ASN A 546 -21.13 7.28 17.33
N ASN A 547 -22.07 8.21 17.53
CA ASN A 547 -22.35 9.27 16.55
C ASN A 547 -21.11 10.12 16.23
N SER A 548 -20.21 10.31 17.21
CA SER A 548 -18.98 11.06 16.98
C SER A 548 -17.91 10.28 16.20
N LEU A 549 -17.94 8.94 16.25
CA LEU A 549 -17.05 8.08 15.47
C LEU A 549 -17.47 8.01 13.99
N PHE A 550 -18.76 8.24 13.70
CA PHE A 550 -19.30 8.21 12.34
C PHE A 550 -18.59 9.19 11.38
N LEU A 551 -18.18 10.37 11.87
CA LEU A 551 -17.40 11.33 11.09
C LEU A 551 -16.08 10.71 10.59
N TYR A 552 -15.36 10.01 11.47
CA TYR A 552 -14.09 9.37 11.14
C TYR A 552 -14.28 8.16 10.23
N PHE A 553 -15.37 7.40 10.41
CA PHE A 553 -15.75 6.34 9.50
C PHE A 553 -15.99 6.87 8.08
N LEU A 554 -16.79 7.93 7.94
CA LEU A 554 -17.06 8.57 6.65
C LEU A 554 -15.78 9.16 6.03
N LEU A 555 -14.93 9.82 6.84
CA LEU A 555 -13.65 10.33 6.39
C LEU A 555 -12.73 9.20 5.90
N GLY A 556 -12.71 8.06 6.59
CA GLY A 556 -11.99 6.86 6.18
C GLY A 556 -12.46 6.35 4.81
N ILE A 557 -13.78 6.23 4.61
CA ILE A 557 -14.38 5.84 3.32
C ILE A 557 -14.01 6.83 2.21
N ILE A 558 -14.18 8.13 2.45
CA ILE A 558 -13.86 9.17 1.47
C ILE A 558 -12.37 9.10 1.10
N THR A 559 -11.50 8.98 2.11
CA THR A 559 -10.05 8.87 1.94
C THR A 559 -9.70 7.65 1.09
N TYR A 560 -10.23 6.47 1.44
CA TYR A 560 -10.01 5.23 0.72
C TYR A 560 -10.50 5.32 -0.74
N VAL A 561 -11.76 5.71 -0.95
CA VAL A 561 -12.38 5.73 -2.28
C VAL A 561 -11.71 6.75 -3.20
N LEU A 562 -11.45 7.98 -2.72
CA LEU A 562 -10.80 9.01 -3.53
C LEU A 562 -9.36 8.60 -3.89
N ALA A 563 -8.58 8.15 -2.90
CA ALA A 563 -7.21 7.74 -3.15
C ALA A 563 -7.14 6.54 -4.11
N GLN A 564 -7.97 5.52 -3.88
CA GLN A 564 -8.03 4.33 -4.72
C GLN A 564 -8.45 4.64 -6.15
N LYS A 565 -9.46 5.51 -6.34
CA LYS A 565 -9.92 5.93 -7.67
C LYS A 565 -8.82 6.68 -8.42
N LEU A 566 -8.09 7.57 -7.75
CA LEU A 566 -7.00 8.33 -8.37
C LEU A 566 -5.83 7.42 -8.75
N VAL A 567 -5.39 6.53 -7.85
CA VAL A 567 -4.29 5.58 -8.11
C VAL A 567 -4.63 4.67 -9.30
N ARG A 568 -5.83 4.06 -9.29
CA ARG A 568 -6.26 3.15 -10.38
C ARG A 568 -6.33 3.87 -11.72
N THR A 569 -6.92 5.06 -11.76
CA THR A 569 -7.04 5.84 -13.00
C THR A 569 -5.67 6.20 -13.59
N GLN A 570 -4.74 6.67 -12.76
CA GLN A 570 -3.40 7.04 -13.21
C GLN A 570 -2.63 5.84 -13.75
N LEU A 571 -2.65 4.71 -13.04
CA LEU A 571 -1.88 3.54 -13.44
C LEU A 571 -2.45 2.85 -14.68
N ILE A 572 -3.78 2.77 -14.83
CA ILE A 572 -4.41 2.29 -16.08
C ILE A 572 -3.95 3.15 -17.27
N THR A 573 -3.94 4.47 -17.10
CA THR A 573 -3.52 5.41 -18.16
C THR A 573 -2.03 5.25 -18.49
N ILE A 574 -1.17 5.19 -17.47
CA ILE A 574 0.28 5.02 -17.64
C ILE A 574 0.59 3.69 -18.34
N THR A 575 -0.03 2.59 -17.91
CA THR A 575 0.22 1.27 -18.49
C THR A 575 -0.20 1.23 -19.96
N ASN A 576 -1.40 1.70 -20.31
CA ASN A 576 -1.86 1.68 -21.69
C ASN A 576 -1.02 2.58 -22.60
N ASN A 577 -0.62 3.77 -22.12
CA ASN A 577 0.29 4.63 -22.88
C ASN A 577 1.66 3.97 -23.08
N LEU A 578 2.19 3.29 -22.06
CA LEU A 578 3.46 2.57 -22.18
C LEU A 578 3.38 1.43 -23.19
N ILE A 579 2.27 0.71 -23.22
CA ILE A 579 2.03 -0.36 -24.19
C ILE A 579 1.90 0.20 -25.60
N TYR A 580 1.15 1.29 -25.76
CA TYR A 580 1.04 1.98 -27.04
C TYR A 580 2.42 2.43 -27.55
N GLU A 581 3.19 3.14 -26.73
CA GLU A 581 4.55 3.58 -27.07
C GLU A 581 5.45 2.39 -27.44
N LYS A 582 5.37 1.28 -26.68
CA LYS A 582 6.15 0.07 -26.97
C LYS A 582 5.72 -0.63 -28.25
N ARG A 583 4.43 -0.72 -28.55
CA ARG A 583 3.91 -1.29 -29.81
C ARG A 583 4.39 -0.48 -31.01
N ILE A 584 4.25 0.85 -30.95
CA ILE A 584 4.73 1.73 -32.02
C ILE A 584 6.25 1.64 -32.17
N GLN A 585 7.00 1.57 -31.06
CA GLN A 585 8.44 1.37 -31.11
C GLN A 585 8.81 0.05 -31.80
N LEU A 586 8.17 -1.06 -31.44
CA LEU A 586 8.41 -2.37 -32.07
C LEU A 586 8.05 -2.37 -33.56
N ILE A 587 6.93 -1.76 -33.95
CA ILE A 587 6.52 -1.65 -35.36
C ILE A 587 7.57 -0.85 -36.14
N ASN A 588 8.01 0.29 -35.62
CA ASN A 588 9.05 1.10 -36.25
C ASN A 588 10.39 0.37 -36.31
N ASP A 589 10.75 -0.37 -35.26
CA ASP A 589 11.97 -1.18 -35.23
C ASP A 589 11.88 -2.28 -36.31
N ILE A 590 10.72 -2.97 -36.47
CA ILE A 590 10.50 -3.97 -37.53
C ILE A 590 10.63 -3.36 -38.92
N LEU A 591 9.96 -2.23 -39.19
CA LEU A 591 9.95 -1.58 -40.51
C LEU A 591 11.32 -1.02 -40.94
N LYS A 592 12.24 -0.80 -40.00
CA LYS A 592 13.60 -0.27 -40.27
C LYS A 592 14.66 -1.35 -40.44
N ASN A 593 14.39 -2.60 -40.08
CA ASN A 593 15.36 -3.69 -40.23
C ASN A 593 15.40 -4.18 -41.70
N SER A 594 16.50 -4.84 -42.08
CA SER A 594 16.65 -5.44 -43.40
C SER A 594 15.60 -6.53 -43.65
N TYR A 595 15.20 -6.69 -44.91
CA TYR A 595 14.25 -7.73 -45.31
C TYR A 595 14.75 -9.13 -44.91
N GLU A 596 16.02 -9.43 -45.20
CA GLU A 596 16.69 -10.70 -44.84
C GLU A 596 16.52 -11.06 -43.36
N LYS A 597 16.68 -10.09 -42.46
CA LYS A 597 16.56 -10.33 -41.02
C LYS A 597 15.12 -10.61 -40.62
N ILE A 598 14.16 -9.92 -41.21
CA ILE A 598 12.74 -10.15 -40.93
C ILE A 598 12.29 -11.51 -41.48
N GLU A 599 12.78 -11.92 -42.64
CA GLU A 599 12.50 -13.23 -43.24
C GLU A 599 12.99 -14.40 -42.36
N LYS A 600 14.09 -14.23 -41.62
CA LYS A 600 14.61 -15.21 -40.65
C LYS A 600 13.76 -15.34 -39.37
N ILE A 601 12.82 -14.42 -39.10
CA ILE A 601 12.01 -14.44 -37.87
C ILE A 601 10.73 -15.23 -38.12
N GLU A 602 10.45 -16.22 -37.27
CA GLU A 602 9.16 -16.94 -37.24
C GLU A 602 7.97 -15.96 -37.10
N SER A 603 6.99 -16.07 -38.01
CA SER A 603 5.82 -15.18 -38.07
C SER A 603 5.02 -15.19 -36.76
N GLU A 604 4.97 -16.34 -36.08
CA GLU A 604 4.32 -16.60 -34.80
C GLU A 604 4.95 -15.75 -33.68
N ARG A 605 6.28 -15.57 -33.73
CA ARG A 605 7.01 -14.77 -32.74
C ARG A 605 6.64 -13.29 -32.84
N ILE A 606 6.46 -12.77 -34.05
CA ILE A 606 6.04 -11.38 -34.28
C ILE A 606 4.61 -11.19 -33.77
N GLN A 607 3.68 -12.07 -34.15
CA GLN A 607 2.27 -12.00 -33.74
C GLN A 607 2.10 -12.10 -32.22
N THR A 608 2.74 -13.09 -31.58
CA THR A 608 2.62 -13.30 -30.14
C THR A 608 3.21 -12.15 -29.31
N THR A 609 4.29 -11.52 -29.78
CA THR A 609 4.92 -10.39 -29.09
C THR A 609 4.10 -9.11 -29.23
N LEU A 610 3.63 -8.79 -30.44
CA LEU A 610 2.84 -7.57 -30.69
C LEU A 610 1.44 -7.63 -30.09
N ASN A 611 0.83 -8.81 -29.99
CA ASN A 611 -0.52 -8.98 -29.46
C ASN A 611 -0.53 -9.49 -28.01
N ASN A 612 -0.26 -10.79 -27.81
CA ASN A 612 -0.50 -11.47 -26.54
C ASN A 612 0.39 -10.95 -25.39
N ASP A 613 1.68 -10.73 -25.64
CA ASP A 613 2.60 -10.30 -24.57
C ASP A 613 2.34 -8.84 -24.16
N THR A 614 1.94 -7.98 -25.10
CA THR A 614 1.58 -6.59 -24.79
C THR A 614 0.23 -6.50 -24.08
N GLU A 615 -0.74 -7.34 -24.45
CA GLU A 615 -2.04 -7.42 -23.77
C GLU A 615 -1.90 -7.94 -22.33
N ALA A 616 -1.08 -8.97 -22.12
CA ALA A 616 -0.77 -9.51 -20.79
C ALA A 616 -0.28 -8.41 -19.84
N ILE A 617 0.59 -7.50 -20.31
CA ILE A 617 1.08 -6.39 -19.49
C ILE A 617 -0.06 -5.44 -19.09
N SER A 618 -1.01 -5.18 -19.99
CA SER A 618 -2.14 -4.29 -19.69
C SER A 618 -3.04 -4.89 -18.62
N ASN A 619 -3.41 -6.16 -18.83
CA ASN A 619 -4.39 -6.86 -18.01
C ASN A 619 -3.87 -7.10 -16.58
N TYR A 620 -2.57 -7.38 -16.42
CA TYR A 620 -1.99 -7.66 -15.11
C TYR A 620 -1.57 -6.42 -14.31
N ALA A 621 -1.41 -5.27 -14.97
CA ALA A 621 -1.03 -4.04 -14.27
C ALA A 621 -2.02 -3.68 -13.16
N ALA A 622 -3.33 -3.76 -13.42
CA ALA A 622 -4.36 -3.43 -12.43
C ALA A 622 -4.34 -4.33 -11.19
N THR A 623 -3.95 -5.60 -11.36
CA THR A 623 -3.80 -6.53 -10.23
C THR A 623 -2.63 -6.09 -9.34
N ILE A 624 -1.50 -5.71 -9.94
CA ILE A 624 -0.32 -5.25 -9.20
C ILE A 624 -0.62 -4.02 -8.34
N ILE A 625 -1.45 -3.10 -8.84
CA ILE A 625 -1.91 -1.95 -8.06
C ILE A 625 -2.63 -2.42 -6.80
N THR A 626 -3.59 -3.33 -6.98
CA THR A 626 -4.43 -3.82 -5.90
C THR A 626 -3.58 -4.54 -4.86
N GLY A 627 -2.63 -5.40 -5.29
CA GLY A 627 -1.67 -6.02 -4.39
C GLY A 627 -0.77 -5.04 -3.65
N LEU A 628 -0.34 -3.93 -4.27
CA LEU A 628 0.43 -2.88 -3.59
C LEU A 628 -0.41 -2.15 -2.54
N THR A 629 -1.64 -1.75 -2.86
CA THR A 629 -2.57 -1.12 -1.90
C THR A 629 -2.86 -2.04 -0.72
N ASP A 630 -3.08 -3.33 -1.00
CA ASP A 630 -3.37 -4.32 0.03
C ASP A 630 -2.16 -4.63 0.89
N SER A 631 -0.95 -4.58 0.32
CA SER A 631 0.30 -4.68 1.10
C SER A 631 0.44 -3.53 2.09
N ILE A 632 0.07 -2.31 1.69
CA ILE A 632 0.05 -1.14 2.58
C ILE A 632 -1.03 -1.31 3.65
N THR A 633 -2.24 -1.74 3.27
CA THR A 633 -3.32 -2.02 4.24
C THR A 633 -2.88 -3.03 5.28
N LEU A 634 -2.23 -4.12 4.84
CA LEU A 634 -1.67 -5.15 5.72
C LEU A 634 -0.61 -4.57 6.67
N LEU A 635 0.28 -3.71 6.17
CA LEU A 635 1.28 -3.02 6.99
C LEU A 635 0.60 -2.14 8.06
N CYS A 636 -0.43 -1.36 7.69
CA CYS A 636 -1.18 -0.54 8.64
C CYS A 636 -1.87 -1.40 9.71
N CYS A 637 -2.44 -2.55 9.33
CA CYS A 637 -3.03 -3.50 10.28
C CYS A 637 -1.98 -4.07 11.25
N LEU A 638 -0.79 -4.41 10.75
CA LEU A 638 0.33 -4.87 11.59
C LEU A 638 0.80 -3.78 12.55
N VAL A 639 0.95 -2.54 12.08
CA VAL A 639 1.28 -1.40 12.95
C VAL A 639 0.22 -1.24 14.04
N TYR A 640 -1.07 -1.30 13.69
CA TYR A 640 -2.17 -1.24 14.65
C TYR A 640 -2.08 -2.35 15.71
N LEU A 641 -1.88 -3.61 15.30
CA LEU A 641 -1.66 -4.73 16.22
C LEU A 641 -0.42 -4.51 17.09
N GLY A 642 0.66 -3.95 16.56
CA GLY A 642 1.87 -3.64 17.31
C GLY A 642 1.66 -2.58 18.39
N VAL A 643 0.86 -1.56 18.09
CA VAL A 643 0.47 -0.52 19.07
C VAL A 643 -0.30 -1.16 20.23
N ILE A 644 -1.23 -2.07 19.92
CA ILE A 644 -1.99 -2.81 20.94
C ILE A 644 -1.03 -3.70 21.75
N ASN A 645 -0.33 -4.63 21.11
CA ASN A 645 0.62 -5.53 21.78
C ASN A 645 1.73 -6.01 20.82
N VAL A 646 2.97 -5.70 21.17
CA VAL A 646 4.16 -6.03 20.36
C VAL A 646 4.33 -7.55 20.20
N TYR A 647 4.01 -8.35 21.21
CA TYR A 647 4.09 -9.81 21.11
C TYR A 647 3.07 -10.36 20.12
N GLY A 648 1.85 -9.81 20.12
CA GLY A 648 0.84 -10.17 19.15
C GLY A 648 1.24 -9.79 17.72
N LEU A 649 1.94 -8.65 17.52
CA LEU A 649 2.54 -8.29 16.24
C LEU A 649 3.58 -9.33 15.80
N LEU A 650 4.52 -9.73 16.67
CA LEU A 650 5.55 -10.71 16.34
C LEU A 650 4.95 -12.04 15.91
N VAL A 651 3.90 -12.51 16.60
CA VAL A 651 3.17 -13.73 16.20
C VAL A 651 2.47 -13.54 14.86
N SER A 652 1.83 -12.39 14.63
CA SER A 652 1.19 -12.06 13.34
C SER A 652 2.21 -12.09 12.19
N ILE A 653 3.40 -11.53 12.40
CA ILE A 653 4.50 -11.55 11.43
C ILE A 653 4.97 -12.99 11.18
N ALA A 654 5.19 -13.78 12.24
CA ALA A 654 5.62 -15.17 12.12
C ALA A 654 4.63 -16.00 11.29
N VAL A 655 3.34 -15.83 11.54
CA VAL A 655 2.25 -16.44 10.79
C VAL A 655 2.29 -16.05 9.31
N ILE A 656 2.41 -14.76 9.02
CA ILE A 656 2.47 -14.25 7.64
C ILE A 656 3.72 -14.79 6.93
N LEU A 657 4.86 -14.90 7.62
CA LEU A 657 6.09 -15.46 7.05
C LEU A 657 5.96 -16.95 6.75
N VAL A 658 5.33 -17.74 7.62
CA VAL A 658 5.06 -19.17 7.36
C VAL A 658 4.12 -19.32 6.16
N ALA A 659 3.04 -18.53 6.12
CA ALA A 659 2.12 -18.51 4.99
C ALA A 659 2.86 -18.15 3.69
N ALA A 660 3.60 -17.02 3.68
CA ALA A 660 4.36 -16.55 2.53
C ALA A 660 5.42 -17.58 2.08
N GLY A 661 6.08 -18.27 3.01
CA GLY A 661 7.03 -19.34 2.73
C GLY A 661 6.39 -20.53 2.02
N MET A 662 5.24 -21.00 2.50
CA MET A 662 4.48 -22.07 1.83
C MET A 662 4.01 -21.64 0.44
N TYR A 663 3.52 -20.40 0.31
CA TYR A 663 3.13 -19.84 -0.98
C TYR A 663 4.29 -19.75 -1.96
N TYR A 664 5.46 -19.31 -1.50
CA TYR A 664 6.65 -19.21 -2.34
C TYR A 664 7.08 -20.59 -2.88
N VAL A 665 7.15 -21.60 -2.00
CA VAL A 665 7.51 -22.97 -2.40
C VAL A 665 6.51 -23.53 -3.41
N ALA A 666 5.23 -23.37 -3.16
CA ALA A 666 4.19 -23.90 -4.04
C ALA A 666 4.08 -23.11 -5.35
N GLY A 667 4.24 -21.78 -5.30
CA GLY A 667 4.27 -20.89 -6.46
C GLY A 667 5.42 -21.21 -7.41
N LYS A 668 6.61 -21.55 -6.88
CA LYS A 668 7.75 -22.01 -7.70
C LYS A 668 7.41 -23.28 -8.47
N SER A 669 6.75 -24.25 -7.83
CA SER A 669 6.32 -25.50 -8.48
C SER A 669 5.28 -25.27 -9.59
N ALA A 670 4.36 -24.33 -9.37
CA ALA A 670 3.34 -23.98 -10.35
C ALA A 670 3.90 -23.16 -11.52
N ASN A 671 4.92 -22.31 -11.29
CA ASN A 671 5.55 -21.52 -12.33
C ASN A 671 6.21 -22.38 -13.42
N ASN A 672 6.87 -23.48 -13.04
CA ASN A 672 7.45 -24.41 -14.02
C ASN A 672 6.39 -25.06 -14.93
N LEU A 673 5.20 -25.37 -14.40
CA LEU A 673 4.09 -25.89 -15.21
C LEU A 673 3.55 -24.83 -16.16
N TRP A 674 3.52 -23.56 -15.76
CA TRP A 674 3.10 -22.47 -16.62
C TRP A 674 4.05 -22.23 -17.79
N GLU A 675 5.37 -22.30 -17.57
CA GLU A 675 6.34 -22.24 -18.68
C GLU A 675 6.12 -23.39 -19.67
N GLN A 676 5.87 -24.62 -19.20
CA GLN A 676 5.53 -25.76 -20.07
C GLN A 676 4.22 -25.52 -20.85
N THR A 677 3.18 -25.03 -20.17
CA THR A 677 1.87 -24.76 -20.80
C THR A 677 1.98 -23.73 -21.93
N ARG A 678 2.93 -22.78 -21.84
CA ARG A 678 3.18 -21.78 -22.88
C ARG A 678 3.92 -22.36 -24.09
N ASN A 679 4.87 -23.28 -23.89
CA ASN A 679 5.53 -23.96 -25.02
C ASN A 679 4.54 -24.80 -25.81
N ILE A 680 3.63 -25.51 -25.11
CA ILE A 680 2.53 -26.25 -25.74
C ILE A 680 1.61 -25.30 -26.53
N GLN A 681 1.40 -24.08 -26.03
CA GLN A 681 0.63 -23.07 -26.76
C GLN A 681 1.29 -22.64 -28.08
N ASN A 682 2.62 -22.56 -28.16
CA ASN A 682 3.31 -22.29 -29.43
C ASN A 682 3.13 -23.44 -30.42
N THR A 683 3.23 -24.69 -29.94
CA THR A 683 2.94 -25.89 -30.74
C THR A 683 1.52 -25.86 -31.27
N PHE A 684 0.54 -25.43 -30.46
CA PHE A 684 -0.84 -25.26 -30.90
C PHE A 684 -0.99 -24.18 -31.99
N PHE A 685 -0.33 -23.02 -31.87
CA PHE A 685 -0.35 -21.99 -32.92
C PHE A 685 0.28 -22.48 -34.23
N ARG A 686 1.34 -23.29 -34.14
CA ARG A 686 1.92 -23.96 -35.32
C ARG A 686 0.89 -24.88 -35.98
N TYR A 687 0.18 -25.72 -35.24
CA TYR A 687 -0.92 -26.53 -35.78
C TYR A 687 -2.02 -25.68 -36.42
N ILE A 688 -2.36 -24.51 -35.87
CA ILE A 688 -3.31 -23.60 -36.50
C ILE A 688 -2.78 -23.09 -37.85
N ASN A 689 -1.52 -22.68 -37.91
CA ASN A 689 -0.91 -22.20 -39.15
C ASN A 689 -0.79 -23.31 -40.19
N ASP A 690 -0.40 -24.53 -39.77
CA ASP A 690 -0.36 -25.72 -40.63
C ASP A 690 -1.77 -26.11 -41.12
N LEU A 691 -2.79 -25.99 -40.26
CA LEU A 691 -4.18 -26.23 -40.63
C LEU A 691 -4.68 -25.22 -41.66
N ILE A 692 -4.38 -23.92 -41.48
CA ILE A 692 -4.83 -22.85 -42.37
C ILE A 692 -4.07 -22.91 -43.71
N GLY A 693 -2.75 -23.04 -43.66
CA GLY A 693 -1.88 -23.06 -44.84
C GLY A 693 -1.94 -24.37 -45.61
N GLY A 694 -2.03 -25.50 -44.92
CA GLY A 694 -2.03 -26.86 -45.47
C GLY A 694 -3.42 -27.49 -45.59
N TYR A 695 -4.50 -26.72 -45.44
CA TYR A 695 -5.86 -27.26 -45.42
C TYR A 695 -6.19 -28.07 -46.68
N LYS A 696 -5.68 -27.62 -47.84
CA LYS A 696 -5.90 -28.27 -49.13
C LYS A 696 -5.26 -29.67 -49.15
N GLU A 697 -4.03 -29.77 -48.66
CA GLU A 697 -3.25 -31.01 -48.56
C GLU A 697 -3.87 -31.98 -47.53
N LEU A 698 -4.38 -31.47 -46.42
CA LEU A 698 -5.10 -32.23 -45.40
C LEU A 698 -6.49 -32.71 -45.89
N SER A 699 -7.11 -31.96 -46.79
CA SER A 699 -8.38 -32.35 -47.39
C SER A 699 -8.24 -33.57 -48.32
N ILE A 700 -7.07 -33.70 -48.96
CA ILE A 700 -6.72 -34.80 -49.88
C ILE A 700 -6.07 -35.94 -49.07
N GLY A 701 -6.91 -36.88 -48.63
CA GLY A 701 -6.46 -38.09 -47.92
C GLY A 701 -7.01 -38.15 -46.49
N LYS A 702 -7.98 -39.05 -46.28
CA LYS A 702 -8.63 -39.24 -44.97
C LYS A 702 -7.61 -39.56 -43.86
N SER A 703 -6.69 -40.50 -44.10
CA SER A 703 -5.66 -40.89 -43.11
C SER A 703 -4.78 -39.72 -42.68
N LYS A 704 -4.35 -38.86 -43.61
CA LYS A 704 -3.53 -37.68 -43.30
C LYS A 704 -4.29 -36.68 -42.42
N ARG A 705 -5.58 -36.46 -42.73
CA ARG A 705 -6.47 -35.59 -41.95
C ARG A 705 -6.70 -36.14 -40.54
N GLU A 706 -6.89 -37.44 -40.42
CA GLU A 706 -7.08 -38.13 -39.14
C GLU A 706 -5.81 -38.09 -38.30
N GLU A 707 -4.64 -38.35 -38.87
CA GLU A 707 -3.33 -38.27 -38.20
C GLU A 707 -2.99 -36.85 -37.76
N PHE A 708 -3.21 -35.84 -38.62
CA PHE A 708 -3.05 -34.44 -38.25
C PHE A 708 -4.03 -34.04 -37.14
N GLY A 709 -5.29 -34.46 -37.26
CA GLY A 709 -6.32 -34.25 -36.25
C GLY A 709 -5.95 -34.87 -34.90
N GLN A 710 -5.39 -36.08 -34.91
CA GLN A 710 -4.87 -36.75 -33.71
C GLN A 710 -3.71 -35.97 -33.09
N GLY A 711 -2.70 -35.56 -33.87
CA GLY A 711 -1.58 -34.76 -33.35
C GLY A 711 -2.02 -33.41 -32.77
N MET A 712 -2.99 -32.74 -33.41
CA MET A 712 -3.58 -31.52 -32.87
C MET A 712 -4.37 -31.79 -31.58
N GLN A 713 -5.11 -32.91 -31.52
CA GLN A 713 -5.84 -33.32 -30.33
C GLN A 713 -4.90 -33.65 -29.17
N GLU A 714 -3.80 -34.38 -29.41
CA GLU A 714 -2.77 -34.68 -28.41
C GLU A 714 -2.17 -33.40 -27.83
N SER A 715 -1.83 -32.42 -28.68
CA SER A 715 -1.35 -31.10 -28.24
C SER A 715 -2.39 -30.36 -27.38
N CYS A 716 -3.68 -30.44 -27.74
CA CYS A 716 -4.77 -29.88 -26.95
C CYS A 716 -4.96 -30.60 -25.61
N GLU A 717 -4.81 -31.92 -25.59
CA GLU A 717 -4.88 -32.75 -24.38
C GLU A 717 -3.72 -32.45 -23.43
N ASP A 718 -2.50 -32.36 -23.94
CA ASP A 718 -1.32 -31.92 -23.19
C ASP A 718 -1.52 -30.51 -22.61
N TYR A 719 -2.04 -29.59 -23.41
CA TYR A 719 -2.36 -28.23 -22.94
C TYR A 719 -3.37 -28.28 -21.80
N LYS A 720 -4.48 -29.00 -21.99
CA LYS A 720 -5.55 -29.18 -21.00
C LYS A 720 -5.00 -29.79 -19.71
N ASP A 721 -4.24 -30.87 -19.79
CA ASP A 721 -3.75 -31.60 -18.62
C ASP A 721 -2.73 -30.78 -17.84
N LYS A 722 -1.78 -30.11 -18.53
CA LYS A 722 -0.83 -29.20 -17.90
C LYS A 722 -1.52 -27.99 -17.29
N ARG A 723 -2.54 -27.44 -17.95
CA ARG A 723 -3.37 -26.34 -17.44
C ARG A 723 -4.11 -26.74 -16.18
N ILE A 724 -4.75 -27.91 -16.16
CA ILE A 724 -5.46 -28.46 -15.00
C ILE A 724 -4.47 -28.70 -13.85
N GLN A 725 -3.33 -29.35 -14.10
CA GLN A 725 -2.31 -29.58 -13.08
C GLN A 725 -1.77 -28.27 -12.49
N GLY A 726 -1.50 -27.27 -13.34
CA GLY A 726 -1.09 -25.94 -12.90
C GLY A 726 -2.16 -25.25 -12.05
N GLY A 727 -3.41 -25.28 -12.50
CA GLY A 727 -4.56 -24.71 -11.78
C GLY A 727 -4.82 -25.38 -10.43
N LEU A 728 -4.83 -26.72 -10.38
CA LEU A 728 -4.99 -27.48 -9.13
C LEU A 728 -3.86 -27.22 -8.14
N LYS A 729 -2.61 -27.10 -8.61
CA LYS A 729 -1.51 -26.69 -7.72
C LYS A 729 -1.77 -25.33 -7.10
N PHE A 730 -2.18 -24.33 -7.87
CA PHE A 730 -2.53 -23.00 -7.35
C PHE A 730 -3.71 -23.03 -6.38
N ALA A 731 -4.77 -23.78 -6.70
CA ALA A 731 -5.93 -23.94 -5.82
C ALA A 731 -5.53 -24.56 -4.47
N ASN A 732 -4.67 -25.59 -4.47
CA ASN A 732 -4.16 -26.18 -3.24
C ASN A 732 -3.36 -25.19 -2.39
N VAL A 733 -2.57 -24.30 -3.01
CA VAL A 733 -1.87 -23.25 -2.25
C VAL A 733 -2.87 -22.30 -1.59
N PHE A 734 -3.91 -21.93 -2.33
CA PHE A 734 -4.97 -21.05 -1.82
C PHE A 734 -5.65 -21.64 -0.59
N ILE A 735 -6.09 -22.89 -0.67
CA ILE A 735 -6.76 -23.60 0.43
C ILE A 735 -5.85 -23.72 1.66
N ILE A 736 -4.57 -24.05 1.47
CA ILE A 736 -3.61 -24.14 2.58
C ILE A 736 -3.41 -22.78 3.25
N GLY A 737 -3.35 -21.69 2.46
CA GLY A 737 -3.25 -20.33 2.97
C GLY A 737 -4.43 -19.92 3.83
N GLU A 738 -5.65 -20.20 3.35
CA GLU A 738 -6.89 -19.91 4.07
C GLU A 738 -6.99 -20.70 5.39
N LEU A 739 -6.69 -22.00 5.35
CA LEU A 739 -6.68 -22.86 6.54
C LEU A 739 -5.67 -22.38 7.59
N LEU A 740 -4.49 -21.91 7.17
CA LEU A 740 -3.49 -21.38 8.10
C LEU A 740 -4.01 -20.15 8.85
N PHE A 741 -4.75 -19.26 8.18
CA PHE A 741 -5.35 -18.10 8.83
C PHE A 741 -6.40 -18.49 9.86
N VAL A 742 -7.29 -19.43 9.52
CA VAL A 742 -8.29 -19.97 10.45
C VAL A 742 -7.62 -20.62 11.66
N MET A 743 -6.55 -21.40 11.45
CA MET A 743 -5.78 -22.00 12.54
C MET A 743 -5.15 -20.93 13.45
N VAL A 744 -4.70 -19.81 12.90
CA VAL A 744 -4.10 -18.72 13.68
C VAL A 744 -5.14 -17.98 14.49
N ILE A 745 -6.28 -17.64 13.89
CA ILE A 745 -7.41 -17.05 14.61
C ILE A 745 -7.84 -17.98 15.75
N GLY A 746 -7.93 -19.29 15.48
CA GLY A 746 -8.19 -20.31 16.49
C GLY A 746 -7.13 -20.33 17.60
N ALA A 747 -5.84 -20.29 17.26
CA ALA A 747 -4.77 -20.25 18.25
C ALA A 747 -4.80 -18.99 19.11
N VAL A 748 -5.04 -17.82 18.51
CA VAL A 748 -5.21 -16.56 19.25
C VAL A 748 -6.46 -16.61 20.13
N THR A 749 -7.52 -17.26 19.71
CA THR A 749 -8.76 -17.34 20.50
C THR A 749 -8.67 -18.36 21.64
N PHE A 750 -8.06 -19.53 21.42
CA PHE A 750 -8.10 -20.66 22.35
C PHE A 750 -6.77 -20.93 23.08
N LEU A 751 -5.62 -20.75 22.43
CA LEU A 751 -4.29 -21.05 23.01
C LEU A 751 -3.70 -19.85 23.76
N PHE A 752 -3.86 -18.62 23.25
CA PHE A 752 -3.30 -17.42 23.88
C PHE A 752 -3.78 -17.18 25.32
N PRO A 753 -5.08 -17.33 25.65
CA PRO A 753 -5.54 -17.19 27.03
C PRO A 753 -4.90 -18.21 27.99
N LEU A 754 -4.53 -19.39 27.48
CA LEU A 754 -3.89 -20.45 28.25
C LEU A 754 -2.39 -20.19 28.44
N LEU A 755 -1.72 -19.65 27.42
CA LEU A 755 -0.27 -19.40 27.43
C LEU A 755 0.10 -18.11 28.16
N PHE A 756 -0.77 -17.09 28.15
CA PHE A 756 -0.50 -15.77 28.71
C PHE A 756 -1.58 -15.41 29.74
N LYS A 757 -1.32 -15.76 31.01
CA LYS A 757 -2.15 -15.31 32.14
C LYS A 757 -2.10 -13.77 32.22
N GLY A 758 -3.25 -13.11 32.16
CA GLY A 758 -3.36 -11.64 32.23
C GLY A 758 -3.65 -10.92 30.90
N VAL A 759 -3.91 -11.63 29.81
CA VAL A 759 -4.41 -10.98 28.57
C VAL A 759 -5.88 -10.58 28.77
N GLN A 760 -6.16 -9.28 28.76
CA GLN A 760 -7.54 -8.76 28.80
C GLN A 760 -8.33 -9.25 27.57
N SER A 761 -9.60 -9.61 27.78
CA SER A 761 -10.50 -10.14 26.75
C SER A 761 -10.71 -9.19 25.56
N GLU A 762 -10.58 -7.89 25.81
CA GLU A 762 -10.67 -6.82 24.81
C GLU A 762 -9.55 -6.92 23.75
N PHE A 763 -8.33 -7.26 24.15
CA PHE A 763 -7.23 -7.47 23.22
C PHE A 763 -7.52 -8.63 22.29
N LEU A 764 -8.01 -9.76 22.82
CA LEU A 764 -8.32 -10.94 22.00
C LEU A 764 -9.38 -10.63 20.95
N ARG A 765 -10.45 -9.90 21.32
CA ARG A 765 -11.50 -9.47 20.39
C ARG A 765 -10.92 -8.61 19.26
N SER A 766 -10.10 -7.62 19.59
CA SER A 766 -9.47 -6.72 18.62
C SER A 766 -8.56 -7.48 17.65
N TYR A 767 -7.77 -8.45 18.15
CA TYR A 767 -6.91 -9.27 17.30
C TYR A 767 -7.70 -10.15 16.34
N VAL A 768 -8.73 -10.86 16.83
CA VAL A 768 -9.59 -11.71 16.00
C VAL A 768 -10.24 -10.88 14.88
N PHE A 769 -10.75 -9.70 15.21
CA PHE A 769 -11.37 -8.80 14.23
C PHE A 769 -10.39 -8.37 13.12
N VAL A 770 -9.18 -7.94 13.51
CA VAL A 770 -8.15 -7.52 12.56
C VAL A 770 -7.67 -8.68 11.69
N PHE A 771 -7.50 -9.88 12.25
CA PHE A 771 -7.11 -11.06 11.46
C PHE A 771 -8.18 -11.48 10.45
N LEU A 772 -9.46 -11.48 10.84
CA LEU A 772 -10.57 -11.75 9.92
C LEU A 772 -10.59 -10.75 8.76
N TYR A 773 -10.29 -9.49 9.03
CA TYR A 773 -10.19 -8.47 8.00
C TYR A 773 -8.97 -8.69 7.09
N MET A 774 -7.79 -8.99 7.66
CA MET A 774 -6.54 -9.18 6.92
C MET A 774 -6.62 -10.31 5.88
N THR A 775 -7.54 -11.26 6.02
CA THR A 775 -7.80 -12.33 5.04
C THR A 775 -8.00 -11.79 3.62
N GLY A 776 -8.78 -10.71 3.45
CA GLY A 776 -9.05 -10.12 2.13
C GLY A 776 -7.81 -9.53 1.45
N PRO A 777 -7.15 -8.51 2.04
CA PRO A 777 -5.91 -7.93 1.52
C PRO A 777 -4.83 -8.98 1.29
N LEU A 778 -4.69 -9.97 2.18
CA LEU A 778 -3.72 -11.04 2.01
C LEU A 778 -4.01 -11.88 0.76
N HIS A 779 -5.24 -12.36 0.57
CA HIS A 779 -5.59 -13.13 -0.63
C HIS A 779 -5.33 -12.36 -1.93
N SER A 780 -5.59 -11.05 -1.92
CA SER A 780 -5.29 -10.19 -3.06
C SER A 780 -3.80 -10.06 -3.36
N ILE A 781 -2.95 -9.89 -2.32
CA ILE A 781 -1.49 -9.90 -2.46
C ILE A 781 -1.03 -11.23 -3.07
N LEU A 782 -1.57 -12.35 -2.57
CA LEU A 782 -1.21 -13.68 -3.02
C LEU A 782 -1.61 -13.92 -4.48
N ASN A 783 -2.78 -13.44 -4.91
CA ASN A 783 -3.22 -13.48 -6.30
C ASN A 783 -2.41 -12.55 -7.23
N THR A 784 -1.75 -11.53 -6.67
CA THR A 784 -0.89 -10.62 -7.43
C THR A 784 0.43 -11.26 -7.86
N ILE A 785 0.97 -12.20 -7.07
CA ILE A 785 2.25 -12.87 -7.35
C ILE A 785 2.28 -13.55 -8.73
N PRO A 786 1.36 -14.48 -9.08
CA PRO A 786 1.39 -15.12 -10.39
C PRO A 786 1.24 -14.11 -11.55
N ASN A 787 0.38 -13.10 -11.39
CA ASN A 787 0.16 -12.06 -12.39
C ASN A 787 1.42 -11.20 -12.60
N ALA A 788 2.14 -10.89 -11.52
CA ALA A 788 3.41 -10.17 -11.59
C ALA A 788 4.51 -10.98 -12.30
N ILE A 789 4.58 -12.29 -12.04
CA ILE A 789 5.51 -13.19 -12.74
C ILE A 789 5.20 -13.21 -14.24
N GLN A 790 3.93 -13.34 -14.62
CA GLN A 790 3.52 -13.34 -16.03
C GLN A 790 3.82 -12.01 -16.74
N MET A 791 3.55 -10.89 -16.07
CA MET A 791 3.91 -9.57 -16.58
C MET A 791 5.42 -9.45 -16.79
N LYS A 792 6.23 -9.93 -15.83
CA LYS A 792 7.70 -9.91 -15.92
C LYS A 792 8.21 -10.74 -17.09
N ILE A 793 7.66 -11.93 -17.32
CA ILE A 793 8.03 -12.80 -18.45
C ILE A 793 7.69 -12.11 -19.78
N SER A 794 6.47 -11.58 -19.91
CA SER A 794 6.02 -10.88 -21.13
C SER A 794 6.88 -9.65 -21.41
N TRP A 795 7.19 -8.86 -20.38
CA TRP A 795 8.07 -7.70 -20.49
C TRP A 795 9.50 -8.08 -20.89
N LYS A 796 10.05 -9.17 -20.35
CA LYS A 796 11.37 -9.68 -20.72
C LYS A 796 11.40 -10.04 -22.22
N ARG A 797 10.41 -10.80 -22.71
CA ARG A 797 10.31 -11.21 -24.12
C ARG A 797 10.20 -10.04 -25.07
N ILE A 798 9.37 -9.04 -24.76
CA ILE A 798 9.25 -7.81 -25.55
C ILE A 798 10.61 -7.08 -25.64
N ASN A 799 11.32 -6.97 -24.52
CA ASN A 799 12.62 -6.30 -24.52
C ASN A 799 13.71 -7.11 -25.21
N ASP A 800 13.68 -8.44 -25.10
CA ASP A 800 14.62 -9.32 -25.79
C ASP A 800 14.38 -9.27 -27.31
N PHE A 801 13.12 -9.24 -27.75
CA PHE A 801 12.76 -9.03 -29.15
C PHE A 801 13.15 -7.63 -29.65
N SER A 802 12.87 -6.57 -28.88
CA SER A 802 13.31 -5.21 -29.22
C SER A 802 14.84 -5.10 -29.28
N ARG A 803 15.59 -5.80 -28.41
CA ARG A 803 17.06 -5.85 -28.47
C ARG A 803 17.55 -6.57 -29.72
N TYR A 804 16.95 -7.72 -30.06
CA TYR A 804 17.26 -8.45 -31.29
C TYR A 804 17.04 -7.60 -32.55
N LEU A 805 16.00 -6.76 -32.58
CA LEU A 805 15.75 -5.83 -33.70
C LEU A 805 16.76 -4.67 -33.76
N LYS A 806 17.44 -4.29 -32.66
CA LYS A 806 18.34 -3.12 -32.63
C LYS A 806 19.81 -3.42 -32.93
N THR A 807 20.23 -4.68 -32.89
CA THR A 807 21.65 -5.05 -32.95
C THR A 807 22.35 -4.79 -34.30
N GLU A 808 21.64 -4.44 -35.38
CA GLU A 808 22.24 -4.24 -36.71
C GLU A 808 22.01 -2.85 -37.34
N THR A 809 21.24 -1.96 -36.72
CA THR A 809 20.91 -0.63 -37.28
C THR A 809 22.06 0.40 -37.29
N ASN A 810 23.33 -0.01 -37.15
CA ASN A 810 24.45 0.91 -36.87
C ASN A 810 25.50 1.03 -37.99
N LYS A 811 25.13 0.93 -39.28
CA LYS A 811 25.99 1.44 -40.38
C LYS A 811 25.15 1.84 -41.60
N THR A 812 24.66 3.08 -41.64
CA THR A 812 24.62 3.97 -42.83
C THR A 812 23.92 5.28 -42.46
N ASP A 813 24.64 6.18 -41.79
CA ASP A 813 24.34 7.61 -41.81
C ASP A 813 25.22 8.25 -42.90
N VAL A 814 24.69 8.52 -44.11
CA VAL A 814 25.20 9.57 -45.00
C VAL A 814 24.08 10.02 -45.95
N ASN A 815 23.78 11.33 -45.92
CA ASN A 815 22.98 12.12 -46.86
C ASN A 815 22.60 11.45 -48.19
N SER A 816 21.32 11.09 -48.35
CA SER A 816 20.74 10.57 -49.59
C SER A 816 20.51 11.70 -50.60
N THR A 817 21.49 11.98 -51.45
CA THR A 817 21.22 12.66 -52.73
C THR A 817 20.35 11.74 -53.60
N LEU A 818 19.12 12.16 -53.87
CA LEU A 818 18.23 11.53 -54.85
C LEU A 818 18.92 11.54 -56.23
N ILE A 819 19.09 10.37 -56.85
CA ILE A 819 19.56 10.25 -58.23
C ILE A 819 18.39 10.62 -59.14
N PRO A 820 18.42 11.75 -59.90
CA PRO A 820 17.35 12.10 -60.82
C PRO A 820 17.42 11.22 -62.09
N GLN A 821 16.25 10.75 -62.56
CA GLN A 821 16.01 9.98 -63.80
C GLN A 821 16.57 10.68 -65.06
N SER A 822 16.99 10.00 -66.15
CA SER A 822 16.20 9.06 -66.97
C SER A 822 16.99 7.92 -67.64
N LYS A 823 18.32 7.94 -67.60
CA LYS A 823 19.17 6.85 -68.10
C LYS A 823 20.09 6.36 -67.00
N ILE A 824 19.93 5.09 -66.64
CA ILE A 824 20.75 4.35 -65.69
C ILE A 824 21.61 3.33 -66.42
N ASN A 825 22.90 3.29 -66.06
CA ASN A 825 23.83 2.21 -66.31
C ASN A 825 24.22 1.59 -64.97
N MET A 826 23.71 0.39 -64.67
CA MET A 826 24.03 -0.35 -63.45
C MET A 826 25.14 -1.34 -63.73
N GLU A 827 26.20 -1.32 -62.93
CA GLU A 827 27.35 -2.21 -63.02
C GLU A 827 27.55 -2.92 -61.67
N ILE A 828 27.49 -4.25 -61.69
CA ILE A 828 27.69 -5.14 -60.53
C ILE A 828 29.09 -5.72 -60.65
N LYS A 829 29.93 -5.53 -59.62
CA LYS A 829 31.32 -5.99 -59.60
C LYS A 829 31.59 -6.93 -58.43
N GLU A 830 32.03 -8.15 -58.73
CA GLU A 830 32.50 -9.15 -57.77
C GLU A 830 31.53 -9.36 -56.59
N VAL A 831 30.22 -9.26 -56.85
CA VAL A 831 29.21 -9.36 -55.78
C VAL A 831 29.05 -10.81 -55.36
N VAL A 832 29.30 -11.08 -54.06
CA VAL A 832 29.17 -12.41 -53.46
C VAL A 832 28.17 -12.35 -52.31
N TYR A 833 27.31 -13.37 -52.24
CA TYR A 833 26.45 -13.63 -51.09
C TYR A 833 26.58 -15.08 -50.64
N GLN A 834 26.59 -15.29 -49.33
CA GLN A 834 26.73 -16.59 -48.72
C GLN A 834 25.64 -16.76 -47.65
N TYR A 835 24.83 -17.81 -47.78
CA TYR A 835 23.85 -18.14 -46.75
C TYR A 835 24.56 -18.62 -45.48
N GLU A 836 24.08 -18.17 -44.32
CA GLU A 836 24.53 -18.70 -43.02
C GLU A 836 24.06 -20.17 -42.89
N SER A 837 24.99 -21.09 -42.66
CA SER A 837 24.68 -22.52 -42.44
C SER A 837 25.26 -22.98 -41.09
N GLU A 838 24.43 -23.63 -40.26
CA GLU A 838 24.90 -24.26 -39.02
C GLU A 838 25.55 -25.64 -39.27
N HIS A 839 25.20 -26.32 -40.37
CA HIS A 839 25.71 -27.64 -40.73
C HIS A 839 25.84 -27.81 -42.26
N GLY A 840 27.07 -28.00 -42.74
CA GLY A 840 27.40 -28.26 -44.16
C GLY A 840 28.05 -27.08 -44.89
N GLU A 841 28.43 -27.29 -46.15
CA GLU A 841 28.98 -26.20 -46.99
C GLU A 841 27.87 -25.19 -47.34
N PRO A 842 28.02 -23.91 -47.00
CA PRO A 842 27.04 -22.88 -47.27
C PRO A 842 26.92 -22.61 -48.77
N PHE A 843 25.68 -22.56 -49.29
CA PHE A 843 25.42 -22.17 -50.68
C PHE A 843 25.83 -20.71 -50.90
N GLN A 844 26.68 -20.50 -51.90
CA GLN A 844 27.21 -19.20 -52.29
C GLN A 844 26.65 -18.80 -53.65
N VAL A 845 26.35 -17.51 -53.82
CA VAL A 845 26.04 -16.87 -55.11
C VAL A 845 27.10 -15.83 -55.39
N GLY A 846 27.80 -15.96 -56.51
CA GLY A 846 28.88 -15.08 -56.95
C GLY A 846 30.30 -15.65 -56.79
N PRO A 847 31.32 -14.94 -57.29
CA PRO A 847 31.29 -13.53 -57.68
C PRO A 847 30.47 -13.24 -58.93
N ILE A 848 29.52 -12.31 -58.81
CA ILE A 848 28.65 -11.88 -59.91
C ILE A 848 29.20 -10.60 -60.53
N ASN A 849 29.40 -10.64 -61.85
CA ASN A 849 29.73 -9.48 -62.68
C ASN A 849 28.66 -9.29 -63.75
N PHE A 850 27.98 -8.14 -63.76
CA PHE A 850 26.84 -7.89 -64.66
C PHE A 850 26.64 -6.39 -64.92
N GLU A 851 26.25 -6.02 -66.15
CA GLU A 851 25.93 -4.64 -66.53
C GLU A 851 24.52 -4.58 -67.14
N LEU A 852 23.70 -3.64 -66.67
CA LEU A 852 22.32 -3.38 -67.12
C LEU A 852 22.13 -1.91 -67.53
N LYS A 853 21.62 -1.69 -68.75
CA LYS A 853 21.37 -0.34 -69.30
C LYS A 853 19.88 -0.04 -69.42
N SER A 854 19.54 1.26 -69.38
CA SER A 854 18.20 1.73 -69.74
C SER A 854 17.83 1.37 -71.17
N GLY A 855 16.60 0.88 -71.37
CA GLY A 855 16.15 0.36 -72.65
C GLY A 855 16.74 -1.01 -72.99
N GLU A 856 17.24 -1.77 -72.01
CA GLU A 856 17.74 -3.13 -72.18
C GLU A 856 16.80 -4.14 -71.49
N VAL A 857 16.50 -5.23 -72.19
CA VAL A 857 15.76 -6.39 -71.66
C VAL A 857 16.75 -7.53 -71.42
N VAL A 858 16.89 -7.96 -70.18
CA VAL A 858 17.78 -9.05 -69.78
C VAL A 858 16.97 -10.22 -69.24
N PHE A 859 17.18 -11.40 -69.81
CA PHE A 859 16.58 -12.63 -69.29
C PHE A 859 17.59 -13.38 -68.43
N ILE A 860 17.14 -13.84 -67.27
CA ILE A 860 17.92 -14.73 -66.40
C ILE A 860 17.26 -16.10 -66.41
N THR A 861 18.01 -17.10 -66.85
CA THR A 861 17.60 -18.51 -66.94
C THR A 861 18.56 -19.40 -66.13
N GLY A 862 18.23 -20.67 -65.95
CA GLY A 862 19.03 -21.65 -65.20
C GLY A 862 18.17 -22.54 -64.33
N GLY A 863 18.61 -23.75 -63.98
CA GLY A 863 17.79 -24.73 -63.25
C GLY A 863 17.26 -24.27 -61.87
N ASN A 864 16.36 -25.04 -61.29
CA ASN A 864 15.93 -24.82 -59.90
C ASN A 864 17.13 -24.94 -58.96
N GLY A 865 17.27 -24.01 -58.01
CA GLY A 865 18.41 -23.97 -57.09
C GLY A 865 19.71 -23.39 -57.68
N SER A 866 19.69 -22.82 -58.89
CA SER A 866 20.89 -22.19 -59.48
C SER A 866 21.28 -20.83 -58.89
N GLY A 867 20.45 -20.26 -58.00
CA GLY A 867 20.70 -18.97 -57.36
C GLY A 867 19.95 -17.76 -57.94
N LYS A 868 19.05 -17.94 -58.92
CA LYS A 868 18.30 -16.85 -59.59
C LYS A 868 17.56 -15.92 -58.62
N SER A 869 16.75 -16.49 -57.72
CA SER A 869 15.97 -15.70 -56.75
C SER A 869 16.88 -15.00 -55.73
N THR A 870 17.99 -15.62 -55.33
CA THR A 870 19.00 -14.98 -54.48
C THR A 870 19.66 -13.81 -55.21
N LEU A 871 20.03 -13.98 -56.49
CA LEU A 871 20.53 -12.89 -57.33
C LEU A 871 19.49 -11.76 -57.42
N ALA A 872 18.22 -12.09 -57.64
CA ALA A 872 17.12 -11.11 -57.67
C ALA A 872 17.03 -10.30 -56.37
N LYS A 873 17.11 -10.96 -55.21
CA LYS A 873 17.10 -10.30 -53.88
C LYS A 873 18.35 -9.42 -53.66
N LEU A 874 19.51 -9.81 -54.20
CA LEU A 874 20.75 -9.01 -54.11
C LEU A 874 20.69 -7.76 -54.97
N ILE A 875 20.34 -7.89 -56.26
CA ILE A 875 20.35 -6.78 -57.21
C ILE A 875 19.23 -5.77 -56.97
N THR A 876 18.17 -6.17 -56.25
CA THR A 876 17.11 -5.26 -55.79
C THR A 876 17.43 -4.59 -54.45
N GLY A 877 18.48 -5.04 -53.74
CA GLY A 877 18.85 -4.51 -52.43
C GLY A 877 17.97 -5.03 -51.27
N LEU A 878 17.28 -6.16 -51.45
CA LEU A 878 16.60 -6.87 -50.35
C LEU A 878 17.60 -7.65 -49.48
N TYR A 879 18.67 -8.19 -50.10
CA TYR A 879 19.79 -8.83 -49.44
C TYR A 879 21.05 -7.97 -49.50
N SER A 880 21.93 -8.16 -48.52
CA SER A 880 23.23 -7.50 -48.45
C SER A 880 24.32 -8.40 -49.02
N ALA A 881 25.10 -7.91 -49.97
CA ALA A 881 26.29 -8.63 -50.42
C ALA A 881 27.32 -8.77 -49.27
N ASN A 882 27.98 -9.93 -49.16
CA ASN A 882 29.10 -10.14 -48.25
C ASN A 882 30.39 -9.48 -48.78
N SER A 883 30.57 -9.42 -50.10
CA SER A 883 31.66 -8.70 -50.78
C SER A 883 31.23 -8.21 -52.16
N GLY A 884 32.00 -7.29 -52.75
CA GLY A 884 31.70 -6.64 -54.03
C GLY A 884 30.84 -5.38 -53.89
N ASN A 885 30.65 -4.65 -54.99
CA ASN A 885 29.97 -3.34 -54.99
C ASN A 885 29.05 -3.20 -56.22
N ILE A 886 27.97 -2.44 -56.06
CA ILE A 886 27.03 -2.10 -57.14
C ILE A 886 27.16 -0.62 -57.43
N PHE A 887 27.39 -0.29 -58.70
CA PHE A 887 27.51 1.07 -59.20
C PHE A 887 26.32 1.40 -60.10
N VAL A 888 25.78 2.62 -60.00
CA VAL A 888 24.82 3.17 -60.96
C VAL A 888 25.39 4.48 -61.47
N ASN A 889 25.54 4.60 -62.79
CA ASN A 889 26.15 5.77 -63.46
C ASN A 889 27.53 6.13 -62.86
N ASN A 890 28.37 5.11 -62.65
CA ASN A 890 29.71 5.19 -62.04
C ASN A 890 29.74 5.66 -60.57
N GLN A 891 28.58 5.74 -59.90
CA GLN A 891 28.51 6.02 -58.47
C GLN A 891 28.16 4.75 -57.71
N GLU A 892 28.94 4.43 -56.68
CA GLU A 892 28.60 3.34 -55.77
C GLU A 892 27.30 3.68 -55.05
N ILE A 893 26.34 2.76 -55.07
CA ILE A 893 25.04 2.95 -54.44
C ILE A 893 24.85 2.00 -53.26
N ASN A 894 24.20 2.49 -52.22
CA ASN A 894 23.81 1.66 -51.09
C ASN A 894 22.49 0.91 -51.37
N GLN A 895 22.13 -0.01 -50.47
CA GLN A 895 20.95 -0.85 -50.65
C GLN A 895 19.62 -0.09 -50.65
N GLU A 896 19.51 1.00 -49.88
CA GLU A 896 18.28 1.78 -49.81
C GLU A 896 18.05 2.55 -51.11
N GLN A 897 19.11 3.16 -51.64
CA GLN A 897 19.12 3.79 -52.95
C GLN A 897 18.83 2.78 -54.06
N LEU A 898 19.38 1.56 -53.95
CA LEU A 898 19.13 0.48 -54.89
C LEU A 898 17.65 0.10 -54.91
N ARG A 899 17.01 -0.12 -53.75
CA ARG A 899 15.58 -0.45 -53.65
C ARG A 899 14.68 0.61 -54.30
N GLU A 900 15.02 1.89 -54.17
CA GLU A 900 14.23 2.99 -54.76
C GLU A 900 14.23 3.02 -56.29
N LEU A 901 15.17 2.34 -56.96
CA LEU A 901 15.26 2.27 -58.42
C LEU A 901 14.37 1.17 -59.03
N TYR A 902 13.96 0.18 -58.23
CA TYR A 902 13.24 -1.00 -58.72
C TYR A 902 11.74 -0.92 -58.49
N SER A 903 11.00 -1.42 -59.46
CA SER A 903 9.70 -2.05 -59.26
C SER A 903 9.87 -3.54 -59.51
N ALA A 904 9.45 -4.39 -58.56
CA ALA A 904 9.72 -5.82 -58.64
C ALA A 904 8.46 -6.65 -58.36
N ILE A 905 8.25 -7.69 -59.16
CA ILE A 905 7.24 -8.72 -58.92
C ILE A 905 7.98 -10.04 -58.76
N PHE A 906 8.23 -10.41 -57.51
CA PHE A 906 8.80 -11.69 -57.15
C PHE A 906 7.80 -12.83 -57.35
N SER A 907 8.28 -14.07 -57.47
CA SER A 907 7.44 -15.26 -57.59
C SER A 907 6.46 -15.41 -56.41
N ASP A 908 6.88 -15.02 -55.20
CA ASP A 908 6.14 -15.06 -53.93
C ASP A 908 5.53 -13.70 -53.49
N PHE A 909 5.31 -12.77 -54.44
CA PHE A 909 4.83 -11.42 -54.16
C PHE A 909 3.57 -11.35 -53.26
N TYR A 910 3.50 -10.26 -52.48
CA TYR A 910 2.34 -9.92 -51.65
C TYR A 910 1.50 -8.81 -52.28
N LEU A 911 0.17 -8.95 -52.21
CA LEU A 911 -0.77 -7.93 -52.67
C LEU A 911 -1.47 -7.29 -51.46
N PHE A 912 -1.13 -6.04 -51.17
CA PHE A 912 -1.80 -5.27 -50.13
C PHE A 912 -3.24 -4.92 -50.53
N THR A 913 -4.12 -4.75 -49.56
CA THR A 913 -5.50 -4.26 -49.81
C THR A 913 -5.53 -2.79 -50.19
N LYS A 914 -4.51 -2.03 -49.79
CA LYS A 914 -4.31 -0.63 -50.13
C LYS A 914 -3.11 -0.46 -51.05
N VAL A 915 -3.20 0.47 -51.99
CA VAL A 915 -2.09 0.89 -52.86
C VAL A 915 -1.19 1.84 -52.07
N TYR A 916 -0.01 1.37 -51.67
CA TYR A 916 0.98 2.17 -50.95
C TYR A 916 2.00 2.78 -51.92
N GLY A 917 2.57 3.94 -51.59
CA GLY A 917 3.62 4.60 -52.38
C GLY A 917 3.16 5.31 -53.66
N ILE A 918 1.88 5.21 -54.02
CA ILE A 918 1.30 5.81 -55.23
C ILE A 918 0.25 6.86 -54.84
N ASP A 919 0.31 8.04 -55.47
CA ASP A 919 -0.75 9.04 -55.35
C ASP A 919 -1.95 8.65 -56.23
N TYR A 920 -2.92 7.96 -55.62
CA TYR A 920 -4.16 7.55 -56.27
C TYR A 920 -4.90 8.73 -56.92
N SER A 921 -4.88 9.90 -56.28
CA SER A 921 -5.69 11.05 -56.73
C SER A 921 -5.20 11.64 -58.06
N SER A 922 -3.90 11.58 -58.33
CA SER A 922 -3.31 12.05 -59.60
C SER A 922 -3.28 10.98 -60.69
N LYS A 923 -3.46 9.70 -60.35
CA LYS A 923 -3.36 8.56 -61.29
C LYS A 923 -4.67 7.82 -61.56
N GLU A 924 -5.82 8.37 -61.17
CA GLU A 924 -7.12 7.70 -61.29
C GLU A 924 -7.45 7.24 -62.73
N GLU A 925 -7.21 8.10 -63.72
CA GLU A 925 -7.44 7.77 -65.14
C GLU A 925 -6.45 6.73 -65.67
N GLU A 926 -5.19 6.77 -65.20
CA GLU A 926 -4.17 5.78 -65.53
C GLU A 926 -4.54 4.40 -64.94
N ILE A 927 -5.05 4.37 -63.71
CA ILE A 927 -5.59 3.17 -63.05
C ILE A 927 -6.75 2.59 -63.87
N LYS A 928 -7.75 3.39 -64.25
CA LYS A 928 -8.89 2.92 -65.07
C LYS A 928 -8.44 2.35 -66.41
N LYS A 929 -7.45 2.99 -67.04
CA LYS A 929 -6.84 2.53 -68.29
C LYS A 929 -6.18 1.16 -68.12
N TYR A 930 -5.28 1.01 -67.14
CA TYR A 930 -4.56 -0.26 -66.96
C TYR A 930 -5.45 -1.39 -66.44
N LEU A 931 -6.50 -1.10 -65.64
CA LEU A 931 -7.49 -2.10 -65.24
C LEU A 931 -8.18 -2.73 -66.47
N LYS A 932 -8.48 -1.93 -67.50
CA LYS A 932 -9.04 -2.40 -68.77
C LYS A 932 -8.01 -3.16 -69.62
N ILE A 933 -6.80 -2.61 -69.79
CA ILE A 933 -5.72 -3.26 -70.55
C ILE A 933 -5.41 -4.65 -70.00
N LEU A 934 -5.37 -4.76 -68.66
CA LEU A 934 -5.08 -6.01 -67.97
C LEU A 934 -6.32 -6.92 -67.79
N ARG A 935 -7.47 -6.50 -68.35
CA ARG A 935 -8.77 -7.20 -68.32
C ARG A 935 -9.17 -7.64 -66.92
N ILE A 936 -9.07 -6.73 -65.95
CA ILE A 936 -9.43 -6.96 -64.54
C ILE A 936 -10.43 -5.93 -63.98
N ASP A 937 -10.84 -4.96 -64.80
CA ASP A 937 -11.79 -3.90 -64.46
C ASP A 937 -13.18 -4.39 -64.04
N GLU A 938 -13.62 -5.55 -64.56
CA GLU A 938 -14.89 -6.17 -64.12
C GLU A 938 -14.80 -6.84 -62.73
N LYS A 939 -13.58 -7.10 -62.23
CA LYS A 939 -13.36 -7.85 -60.98
C LYS A 939 -12.88 -6.97 -59.84
N VAL A 940 -12.10 -5.93 -60.14
CA VAL A 940 -11.45 -5.08 -59.14
C VAL A 940 -11.77 -3.62 -59.44
N GLN A 941 -12.27 -2.93 -58.41
CA GLN A 941 -12.41 -1.48 -58.39
C GLN A 941 -11.49 -0.92 -57.32
N ILE A 942 -10.99 0.31 -57.51
CA ILE A 942 -10.16 0.99 -56.51
C ILE A 942 -10.91 2.22 -56.01
N GLN A 943 -11.18 2.29 -54.71
CA GLN A 943 -11.84 3.42 -54.05
C GLN A 943 -10.97 3.92 -52.89
N ASN A 944 -10.69 5.23 -52.84
CA ASN A 944 -9.81 5.84 -51.83
C ASN A 944 -8.43 5.15 -51.69
N GLY A 945 -7.90 4.62 -52.80
CA GLY A 945 -6.65 3.88 -52.84
C GLY A 945 -6.73 2.43 -52.32
N GLU A 946 -7.92 1.89 -52.05
CA GLU A 946 -8.12 0.49 -51.63
C GLU A 946 -8.79 -0.35 -52.71
N PHE A 947 -8.30 -1.58 -52.90
CA PHE A 947 -8.89 -2.55 -53.83
C PHE A 947 -10.19 -3.13 -53.25
N SER A 948 -11.22 -3.28 -54.08
CA SER A 948 -12.49 -3.91 -53.70
C SER A 948 -12.33 -5.39 -53.27
N THR A 949 -11.32 -6.08 -53.81
CA THR A 949 -10.96 -7.45 -53.43
C THR A 949 -9.53 -7.76 -53.82
N THR A 950 -8.84 -8.57 -53.00
CA THR A 950 -7.56 -9.21 -53.33
C THR A 950 -7.71 -10.72 -53.54
N LYS A 951 -8.93 -11.25 -53.37
CA LYS A 951 -9.27 -12.67 -53.58
C LYS A 951 -9.48 -12.94 -55.07
N LEU A 952 -8.38 -13.15 -55.78
CA LEU A 952 -8.32 -13.30 -57.24
C LEU A 952 -7.55 -14.59 -57.62
N SER A 953 -7.69 -15.05 -58.87
CA SER A 953 -6.84 -16.16 -59.36
C SER A 953 -5.37 -15.76 -59.41
N THR A 954 -4.43 -16.71 -59.42
CA THR A 954 -2.97 -16.41 -59.44
C THR A 954 -2.60 -15.49 -60.61
N GLY A 955 -3.09 -15.79 -61.82
CA GLY A 955 -2.87 -14.95 -63.00
C GLY A 955 -3.45 -13.53 -62.85
N GLN A 956 -4.65 -13.40 -62.28
CA GLN A 956 -5.28 -12.09 -62.00
C GLN A 956 -4.52 -11.31 -60.91
N ARG A 957 -4.04 -11.98 -59.86
CA ARG A 957 -3.19 -11.34 -58.83
C ARG A 957 -1.89 -10.82 -59.44
N LYS A 958 -1.24 -11.60 -60.31
CA LYS A 958 -0.02 -11.18 -61.03
C LYS A 958 -0.28 -10.00 -61.97
N ARG A 959 -1.44 -9.96 -62.65
CA ARG A 959 -1.88 -8.79 -63.44
C ARG A 959 -2.12 -7.56 -62.55
N LEU A 960 -2.73 -7.73 -61.39
CA LEU A 960 -2.94 -6.61 -60.48
C LEU A 960 -1.62 -6.09 -59.87
N ALA A 961 -0.67 -6.98 -59.57
CA ALA A 961 0.69 -6.59 -59.19
C ALA A 961 1.41 -5.85 -60.33
N LEU A 962 1.17 -6.26 -61.58
CA LEU A 962 1.70 -5.57 -62.76
C LEU A 962 1.12 -4.16 -62.91
N LEU A 963 -0.17 -3.98 -62.65
CA LEU A 963 -0.78 -2.64 -62.58
C LEU A 963 -0.08 -1.75 -61.56
N ILE A 964 0.17 -2.27 -60.35
CA ILE A 964 0.90 -1.52 -59.30
C ILE A 964 2.30 -1.14 -59.81
N SER A 965 3.01 -2.09 -60.41
CA SER A 965 4.34 -1.87 -60.98
C SER A 965 4.37 -0.74 -62.01
N TYR A 966 3.38 -0.68 -62.92
CA TYR A 966 3.23 0.44 -63.87
C TYR A 966 3.00 1.79 -63.17
N LEU A 967 2.22 1.80 -62.09
CA LEU A 967 1.91 3.03 -61.36
C LEU A 967 3.11 3.53 -60.55
N GLU A 968 4.02 2.66 -60.11
CA GLU A 968 5.26 3.04 -59.43
C GLU A 968 6.25 3.77 -60.35
N ASP A 969 6.18 3.52 -61.67
CA ASP A 969 6.98 4.15 -62.72
C ASP A 969 8.51 4.20 -62.44
N LYS A 970 9.04 3.13 -61.86
CA LYS A 970 10.45 3.01 -61.47
C LYS A 970 11.37 2.90 -62.69
N SER A 971 12.69 2.98 -62.49
CA SER A 971 13.66 2.97 -63.59
C SER A 971 14.08 1.56 -64.02
N ILE A 972 14.02 0.60 -63.09
CA ILE A 972 14.31 -0.82 -63.31
C ILE A 972 13.08 -1.65 -62.95
N TYR A 973 12.74 -2.61 -63.80
CA TYR A 973 11.67 -3.57 -63.57
C TYR A 973 12.24 -4.97 -63.44
N LEU A 974 11.89 -5.68 -62.36
CA LEU A 974 12.24 -7.08 -62.17
C LEU A 974 10.98 -7.95 -62.15
N PHE A 975 10.91 -8.92 -63.05
CA PHE A 975 9.82 -9.88 -63.14
C PHE A 975 10.35 -11.29 -62.90
N ASP A 976 10.07 -11.86 -61.72
CA ASP A 976 10.48 -13.22 -61.38
C ASP A 976 9.37 -14.21 -61.71
N GLU A 977 9.55 -14.99 -62.78
CA GLU A 977 8.60 -16.01 -63.25
C GLU A 977 7.16 -15.50 -63.44
N TRP A 978 7.00 -14.21 -63.76
CA TRP A 978 5.68 -13.58 -63.86
C TRP A 978 4.78 -14.28 -64.90
N ALA A 979 5.34 -14.64 -66.05
CA ALA A 979 4.65 -15.25 -67.18
C ALA A 979 4.17 -16.70 -66.95
N ALA A 980 4.72 -17.40 -65.94
CA ALA A 980 4.49 -18.83 -65.73
C ALA A 980 3.00 -19.17 -65.44
N ASP A 981 2.31 -18.30 -64.69
CA ASP A 981 0.90 -18.50 -64.29
C ASP A 981 -0.11 -17.80 -65.22
N GLN A 982 0.34 -17.24 -66.35
CA GLN A 982 -0.53 -16.59 -67.32
C GLN A 982 -0.97 -17.55 -68.41
N ASP A 983 -2.17 -17.30 -68.95
CA ASP A 983 -2.65 -17.92 -70.17
C ASP A 983 -1.78 -17.52 -71.38
N PRO A 984 -1.79 -18.29 -72.48
CA PRO A 984 -0.94 -18.04 -73.63
C PRO A 984 -1.10 -16.63 -74.24
N GLU A 985 -2.31 -16.05 -74.23
CA GLU A 985 -2.58 -14.72 -74.76
C GLU A 985 -1.86 -13.66 -73.91
N PHE A 986 -2.03 -13.69 -72.58
CA PHE A 986 -1.37 -12.75 -71.67
C PHE A 986 0.14 -12.98 -71.55
N ARG A 987 0.60 -14.23 -71.74
CA ARG A 987 2.02 -14.53 -71.82
C ARG A 987 2.65 -13.89 -73.06
N HIS A 988 2.01 -14.05 -74.22
CA HIS A 988 2.44 -13.39 -75.44
C HIS A 988 2.45 -11.87 -75.25
N PHE A 989 1.34 -11.29 -74.77
CA PHE A 989 1.23 -9.87 -74.44
C PHE A 989 2.39 -9.39 -73.54
N PHE A 990 2.73 -10.14 -72.49
CA PHE A 990 3.85 -9.78 -71.62
C PHE A 990 5.17 -9.70 -72.37
N TYR A 991 5.54 -10.74 -73.13
CA TYR A 991 6.82 -10.77 -73.81
C TYR A 991 6.90 -9.81 -75.00
N THR A 992 5.87 -9.72 -75.83
CA THR A 992 5.96 -9.01 -77.13
C THR A 992 5.44 -7.58 -77.08
N GLU A 993 4.51 -7.27 -76.18
CA GLU A 993 3.91 -5.93 -76.09
C GLU A 993 4.44 -5.18 -74.87
N LEU A 994 4.33 -5.77 -73.67
CA LEU A 994 4.67 -5.09 -72.42
C LEU A 994 6.16 -4.83 -72.26
N LEU A 995 7.00 -5.86 -72.47
CA LEU A 995 8.46 -5.66 -72.38
C LEU A 995 8.94 -4.66 -73.44
N ALA A 996 8.33 -4.67 -74.62
CA ALA A 996 8.61 -3.70 -75.68
C ALA A 996 8.19 -2.27 -75.27
N GLU A 997 6.99 -2.08 -74.72
CA GLU A 997 6.49 -0.78 -74.25
C GLU A 997 7.37 -0.21 -73.13
N LEU A 998 7.73 -1.02 -72.13
CA LEU A 998 8.63 -0.59 -71.05
C LEU A 998 10.02 -0.23 -71.59
N LYS A 999 10.53 -0.99 -72.57
CA LYS A 999 11.80 -0.70 -73.24
C LYS A 999 11.76 0.61 -74.02
N GLU A 1000 10.68 0.87 -74.77
CA GLU A 1000 10.46 2.14 -75.50
C GLU A 1000 10.37 3.34 -74.55
N LYS A 1001 9.79 3.14 -73.35
CA LYS A 1001 9.80 4.13 -72.26
C LYS A 1001 11.17 4.31 -71.60
N GLY A 1002 12.22 3.65 -72.11
CA GLY A 1002 13.59 3.75 -71.63
C GLY A 1002 13.85 3.04 -70.30
N LYS A 1003 12.98 2.11 -69.89
CA LYS A 1003 13.15 1.36 -68.64
C LYS A 1003 14.16 0.23 -68.84
N ALA A 1004 14.90 -0.12 -67.79
CA ALA A 1004 15.73 -1.32 -67.77
C ALA A 1004 14.91 -2.49 -67.23
N ILE A 1005 14.96 -3.67 -67.86
CA ILE A 1005 14.06 -4.77 -67.52
C ILE A 1005 14.84 -6.06 -67.31
N ILE A 1006 14.60 -6.72 -66.19
CA ILE A 1006 15.12 -8.04 -65.86
C ILE A 1006 13.92 -8.99 -65.75
N ALA A 1007 13.90 -10.04 -66.56
CA ALA A 1007 12.89 -11.09 -66.44
C ALA A 1007 13.56 -12.44 -66.15
N ILE A 1008 13.24 -13.04 -65.02
CA ILE A 1008 13.67 -14.40 -64.69
C ILE A 1008 12.66 -15.34 -65.33
N THR A 1009 13.11 -16.13 -66.29
CA THR A 1009 12.21 -16.95 -67.10
C THR A 1009 12.89 -18.18 -67.68
N HIS A 1010 12.06 -19.21 -67.88
CA HIS A 1010 12.39 -20.46 -68.54
C HIS A 1010 11.72 -20.61 -69.91
N ASP A 1011 11.03 -19.58 -70.41
CA ASP A 1011 10.31 -19.63 -71.69
C ASP A 1011 11.25 -19.32 -72.86
N ASP A 1012 11.98 -20.34 -73.29
CA ASP A 1012 12.97 -20.31 -74.39
C ASP A 1012 12.44 -19.73 -75.69
N ARG A 1013 11.15 -19.96 -76.00
CA ARG A 1013 10.46 -19.42 -77.18
C ARG A 1013 10.59 -17.91 -77.32
N TYR A 1014 10.74 -17.18 -76.21
CA TYR A 1014 10.82 -15.72 -76.20
C TYR A 1014 12.23 -15.18 -75.94
N PHE A 1015 13.27 -16.02 -75.85
CA PHE A 1015 14.63 -15.54 -75.56
C PHE A 1015 15.17 -14.57 -76.62
N HIS A 1016 14.69 -14.66 -77.86
CA HIS A 1016 15.00 -13.73 -78.94
C HIS A 1016 14.51 -12.29 -78.71
N ILE A 1017 13.58 -12.09 -77.76
CA ILE A 1017 13.09 -10.76 -77.35
C ILE A 1017 14.13 -10.03 -76.48
N ALA A 1018 14.92 -10.78 -75.69
CA ALA A 1018 15.92 -10.21 -74.81
C ALA A 1018 17.13 -9.67 -75.58
N ASP A 1019 17.74 -8.62 -75.06
CA ASP A 1019 19.03 -8.10 -75.55
C ASP A 1019 20.21 -8.93 -75.03
N LYS A 1020 20.06 -9.48 -73.80
CA LYS A 1020 20.99 -10.40 -73.16
C LYS A 1020 20.24 -11.56 -72.50
N VAL A 1021 20.80 -12.76 -72.61
CA VAL A 1021 20.36 -13.93 -71.84
C VAL A 1021 21.51 -14.38 -70.94
N ILE A 1022 21.24 -14.47 -69.64
CA ILE A 1022 22.17 -14.87 -68.60
C ILE A 1022 21.75 -16.23 -68.08
N LYS A 1023 22.63 -17.22 -68.18
CA LYS A 1023 22.42 -18.55 -67.61
C LYS A 1023 23.16 -18.67 -66.28
N MET A 1024 22.41 -18.94 -65.22
CA MET A 1024 22.93 -19.23 -63.89
C MET A 1024 22.99 -20.73 -63.63
N GLU A 1025 24.08 -21.19 -63.04
CA GLU A 1025 24.25 -22.56 -62.58
C GLU A 1025 25.12 -22.58 -61.32
N ARG A 1026 24.67 -23.29 -60.28
CA ARG A 1026 25.35 -23.43 -58.97
C ARG A 1026 25.81 -22.10 -58.34
N GLY A 1027 25.05 -21.02 -58.52
CA GLY A 1027 25.37 -19.72 -57.92
C GLY A 1027 26.28 -18.82 -58.78
N GLU A 1028 26.75 -19.30 -59.93
CA GLU A 1028 27.62 -18.57 -60.85
C GLU A 1028 26.91 -18.25 -62.19
N ILE A 1029 27.39 -17.22 -62.89
CA ILE A 1029 26.95 -16.90 -64.26
C ILE A 1029 27.88 -17.64 -65.23
N ILE A 1030 27.37 -18.62 -65.98
CA ILE A 1030 28.18 -19.46 -66.89
C ILE A 1030 28.16 -18.93 -68.33
N GLU A 1031 27.04 -18.34 -68.79
CA GLU A 1031 26.91 -17.84 -70.17
C GLU A 1031 26.26 -16.45 -70.20
N ASN A 1032 26.89 -15.53 -70.94
CA ASN A 1032 26.37 -14.20 -71.25
C ASN A 1032 26.27 -14.06 -72.78
N MET A 1033 25.10 -14.42 -73.34
CA MET A 1033 24.89 -14.38 -74.79
C MET A 1033 24.27 -13.04 -75.20
N LYS A 1034 24.94 -12.30 -76.10
CA LYS A 1034 24.37 -11.12 -76.76
C LYS A 1034 23.43 -11.55 -77.89
N LYS A 1035 22.38 -10.77 -78.15
CA LYS A 1035 21.32 -10.99 -79.16
C LYS A 1035 21.77 -11.59 -80.52
N HIS A 1036 22.94 -11.22 -81.05
CA HIS A 1036 23.45 -11.80 -82.31
C HIS A 1036 23.94 -13.26 -82.17
N ASN A 1037 24.55 -13.64 -81.05
CA ASN A 1037 25.08 -14.99 -80.86
C ASN A 1037 24.00 -16.03 -80.55
N TYR A 1038 22.84 -15.60 -80.06
CA TYR A 1038 21.73 -16.52 -79.75
C TYR A 1038 20.99 -16.95 -81.01
N LEU A 1039 20.82 -16.06 -82.00
CA LEU A 1039 20.21 -16.45 -83.28
C LEU A 1039 21.06 -17.52 -83.98
N ASP A 1040 22.39 -17.37 -83.96
CA ASP A 1040 23.32 -18.34 -84.54
C ASP A 1040 23.34 -19.68 -83.76
N SER A 1041 23.23 -19.66 -82.42
CA SER A 1041 23.17 -20.90 -81.63
C SER A 1041 21.79 -21.57 -81.66
N PHE A 1042 20.72 -20.80 -81.77
CA PHE A 1042 19.34 -21.29 -81.85
C PHE A 1042 19.03 -21.87 -83.23
N ASP A 1043 19.63 -21.33 -84.29
CA ASP A 1043 19.58 -21.94 -85.62
C ASP A 1043 20.37 -23.26 -85.66
N CYS A 1044 21.52 -23.35 -84.96
CA CYS A 1044 22.23 -24.62 -84.73
C CYS A 1044 21.40 -25.63 -83.92
N LEU A 1045 20.70 -25.19 -82.86
CA LEU A 1045 19.84 -26.05 -82.03
C LEU A 1045 18.55 -26.48 -82.74
N LYS A 1046 18.04 -25.67 -83.67
CA LYS A 1046 16.94 -26.06 -84.58
C LYS A 1046 17.37 -27.14 -85.56
N GLU A 1047 18.63 -27.14 -86.00
CA GLU A 1047 19.17 -28.22 -86.82
C GLU A 1047 19.34 -29.52 -86.01
N GLU A 1048 19.67 -29.45 -84.71
CA GLU A 1048 19.71 -30.64 -83.82
C GLU A 1048 18.31 -31.16 -83.41
N LEU A 1049 17.28 -30.31 -83.38
CA LEU A 1049 15.91 -30.70 -83.00
C LEU A 1049 15.03 -31.18 -84.16
N ASN A 1050 15.52 -31.15 -85.40
CA ASN A 1050 14.83 -31.67 -86.58
C ASN A 1050 15.18 -33.13 -86.92
N ASP A 1051 16.05 -33.79 -86.15
CA ASP A 1051 16.28 -35.23 -86.28
C ASP A 1051 15.33 -36.00 -85.35
N ASP A 1052 14.36 -36.66 -85.98
CA ASP A 1052 13.36 -37.56 -85.39
C ASP A 1052 13.93 -38.44 -84.26
N LYS A 1053 13.41 -38.27 -83.02
CA LYS A 1053 12.98 -39.38 -82.13
C LYS A 1053 12.34 -38.94 -80.80
N ILE A 1054 11.01 -39.09 -80.76
CA ILE A 1054 10.19 -39.73 -79.71
C ILE A 1054 10.16 -39.13 -78.29
N GLY A 1055 8.95 -38.76 -77.83
CA GLY A 1055 8.44 -39.16 -76.51
C GLY A 1055 7.79 -38.07 -75.67
#